data_AF-A0A9X7ZU27-F1
#
_entry.id   AF-A0A9X7ZU27-F1
#
_cell.length_a   1.000
_cell.length_b   1.000
_cell.length_c   1.000
_cell.angle_alpha   90.00
_cell.angle_beta   90.00
_cell.angle_gamma   90.00
#
_symmetry.space_group_name_H-M   'P 1'
#
loop_
_entity.id
_entity.type
_entity.pdbx_description
1 polymer ?
#
loop_
_entity_poly.entity_id
_entity_poly.type
_entity_poly.pdbx_seq_one_letter_code
_entity_poly.pdbx_strand_id
1 'polypeptide(L)'
;MFLMTLIISITAVSAAENSTTSPVVNTHVESNTQNQLTTVAEKEVVSNNKVETNAISKATKSIKTSEVKSTNNDKISNESGSKILTSTKTDDKVTQTTTKSNNNTIQTSSQTIIQNKSVTKTLKTTNDVKSSIVLKINPITTTAQKKITLNATAYTSNNKPLNNVDAVFKINGVTIGKTKTVKGLASLDYTVPKWGAKNYNLLVKVGETSSTLPQSANTTLKLVKDNVTINMGSYSAAPSSKVVFKANITQSNNIPLNNVTVVFKVNDVTIGKTTVLNGMCNMTYTTPKNPKTYKLTVKVGETNYTLSKTFNTNLNVLKPSKITISSNIIASKKSTVTLTAKVTDLTGNLASNGKVAFKINGKTISTISLVKGMASVKYDTSKLSATVNNVTVVYSGNSQFNVTSANTKLRVYSQTFSYNEILKKAYDVNLSIEKYHKIPEYVLFGNTKVSSNDFLYMVSKVLSSNNTFYALNYEDKTTSSTSKYGVNIYKNDYIALSKTLVSSYDTTGYSPVSIKAADYSLSYEDAYYLLTRAVSYLYVNKNLPNYSTVRNIPHATSSNITNTTPTLNPSKITISNVIVAEKKSTVTLTAKVTDLTGNLASSGKVAFKINGKTISTISVVNGIATLKYNTTPLSTALNNITVVYSGNSKLNANTTTSKLRLYNYVFSYNEVLKKAYDVKVYIEKYNALPKTVMFGSVGVSQVDFLYMVSRVLSTNNSFYAMGYMAKTSSSTSKYGVNIYKNDYASLSKEIAYNFDTYGYSPVNIKVAGYSLSYEDAYYLLTRAVSYLYVNKNLPNYSTVLNIKTANQTSNPSTSNPSTNTVPDGYSQYLVSSKNCEVNSTAIKNALSKAIAGVTGTYNQAVAIFNYVNKHTSYSGYYNTRYGAIGTLNRGYGNCVDTAHLVIAMMRTANIPARYCHATCYFRSGLVTGHVWAEVYVNGKWYKCDGTSNSNTFGNIVNWNSCGSITRYISLPF
;
A
#
# COMPACT_ATOMS: atom_id res chain seq x y z
N MET A 1 -37.18 -35.72 -23.81
CA MET A 1 -38.32 -36.33 -24.51
C MET A 1 -39.52 -35.42 -24.26
N PHE A 2 -40.10 -34.85 -25.32
CA PHE A 2 -41.23 -33.89 -25.37
C PHE A 2 -41.22 -32.68 -24.39
N LEU A 3 -41.20 -31.39 -24.78
CA LEU A 3 -41.68 -30.62 -25.95
C LEU A 3 -43.19 -30.30 -25.95
N MET A 4 -43.53 -29.03 -25.72
CA MET A 4 -44.63 -28.34 -26.42
C MET A 4 -44.44 -26.81 -26.42
N THR A 5 -45.23 -26.08 -27.21
CA THR A 5 -44.80 -24.82 -27.84
C THR A 5 -45.96 -23.84 -28.07
N LEU A 6 -45.75 -22.53 -27.84
CA LEU A 6 -46.47 -21.38 -28.43
C LEU A 6 -45.60 -20.13 -28.15
N ILE A 7 -45.21 -19.21 -29.05
CA ILE A 7 -45.75 -18.64 -30.32
C ILE A 7 -46.84 -17.59 -30.09
N ILE A 8 -46.51 -16.34 -30.49
CA ILE A 8 -47.30 -15.16 -30.92
C ILE A 8 -46.45 -13.92 -30.59
N SER A 9 -46.36 -12.83 -31.38
CA SER A 9 -46.37 -12.57 -32.82
C SER A 9 -45.77 -11.16 -33.00
N ILE A 10 -45.04 -10.87 -34.07
CA ILE A 10 -44.58 -9.49 -34.38
C ILE A 10 -45.07 -9.11 -35.77
N THR A 11 -45.79 -7.99 -35.84
CA THR A 11 -46.24 -7.34 -37.08
C THR A 11 -45.77 -5.89 -37.09
N ALA A 12 -45.40 -5.38 -38.26
CA ALA A 12 -44.97 -4.00 -38.53
C ALA A 12 -45.80 -3.42 -39.70
N VAL A 13 -45.37 -2.29 -40.29
CA VAL A 13 -46.04 -1.52 -41.38
C VAL A 13 -47.24 -0.69 -40.83
N SER A 14 -47.55 0.54 -41.26
CA SER A 14 -47.02 1.54 -42.23
C SER A 14 -47.10 2.95 -41.56
N ALA A 15 -46.18 3.90 -41.74
CA ALA A 15 -45.83 4.72 -42.92
C ALA A 15 -46.95 5.71 -43.39
N ALA A 16 -46.64 7.02 -43.32
CA ALA A 16 -47.31 8.13 -44.01
C ALA A 16 -46.39 9.37 -44.04
N GLU A 17 -46.46 10.17 -45.11
CA GLU A 17 -45.71 11.43 -45.33
C GLU A 17 -46.63 12.64 -44.99
N ASN A 18 -46.20 13.91 -44.88
CA ASN A 18 -45.64 14.76 -45.94
C ASN A 18 -45.07 16.09 -45.37
N SER A 19 -44.46 16.88 -46.26
CA SER A 19 -43.98 18.28 -46.18
C SER A 19 -45.03 19.30 -45.67
N THR A 20 -44.72 20.56 -45.32
CA THR A 20 -43.62 21.49 -45.71
C THR A 20 -42.82 22.01 -44.48
N THR A 21 -41.94 23.04 -44.47
CA THR A 21 -41.62 24.18 -45.39
C THR A 21 -40.16 24.67 -45.17
N SER A 22 -39.71 25.69 -45.91
CA SER A 22 -38.54 26.54 -45.61
C SER A 22 -38.84 27.99 -46.06
N PRO A 23 -38.19 29.01 -45.46
CA PRO A 23 -37.01 29.69 -46.05
C PRO A 23 -35.76 29.61 -45.13
N VAL A 24 -34.49 29.60 -45.57
CA VAL A 24 -33.66 30.65 -46.27
C VAL A 24 -33.35 31.83 -45.33
N VAL A 25 -32.10 32.29 -45.05
CA VAL A 25 -30.78 32.16 -45.75
C VAL A 25 -29.54 32.17 -44.79
N ASN A 26 -28.32 32.07 -45.37
CA ASN A 26 -26.93 32.40 -44.91
C ASN A 26 -26.75 33.44 -43.77
N THR A 27 -25.63 33.53 -43.02
CA THR A 27 -24.18 33.48 -43.41
C THR A 27 -23.19 32.92 -42.36
N HIS A 28 -21.92 32.78 -42.76
CA HIS A 28 -20.72 32.67 -41.91
C HIS A 28 -20.57 33.81 -40.88
N VAL A 29 -19.73 33.58 -39.85
CA VAL A 29 -18.56 34.44 -39.50
C VAL A 29 -17.57 33.64 -38.62
N GLU A 30 -16.35 34.15 -38.43
CA GLU A 30 -15.14 33.43 -38.00
C GLU A 30 -14.81 33.54 -36.49
N SER A 31 -13.66 32.97 -36.12
CA SER A 31 -13.04 33.05 -34.79
C SER A 31 -12.48 34.42 -34.44
N ASN A 32 -12.48 34.78 -33.15
CA ASN A 32 -11.24 35.22 -32.49
C ASN A 32 -11.28 35.16 -30.96
N THR A 33 -10.10 35.12 -30.32
CA THR A 33 -9.92 35.14 -28.86
C THR A 33 -8.92 36.23 -28.45
N GLN A 34 -9.30 37.20 -27.61
CA GLN A 34 -8.31 38.00 -26.87
C GLN A 34 -8.84 38.65 -25.57
N ASN A 35 -8.05 38.43 -24.50
CA ASN A 35 -7.56 39.37 -23.47
C ASN A 35 -8.44 40.21 -22.50
N GLN A 36 -7.96 40.17 -21.24
CA GLN A 36 -7.98 41.20 -20.16
C GLN A 36 -9.33 41.49 -19.45
N LEU A 37 -9.39 41.39 -18.10
CA LEU A 37 -9.05 42.37 -17.03
C LEU A 37 -9.98 43.62 -17.05
N THR A 38 -10.48 44.18 -15.93
CA THR A 38 -9.84 44.39 -14.60
C THR A 38 -10.86 44.60 -13.43
N THR A 39 -10.45 44.28 -12.19
CA THR A 39 -10.77 44.86 -10.83
C THR A 39 -12.05 45.66 -10.49
N VAL A 40 -12.53 45.51 -9.24
CA VAL A 40 -12.74 46.56 -8.17
C VAL A 40 -13.30 45.87 -6.89
N ALA A 41 -12.49 45.75 -5.81
CA ALA A 41 -12.49 46.53 -4.54
C ALA A 41 -13.64 46.16 -3.53
N GLU A 42 -13.36 45.54 -2.37
CA GLU A 42 -13.01 46.16 -1.04
C GLU A 42 -14.21 46.79 -0.30
N LYS A 43 -14.38 46.75 1.03
CA LYS A 43 -13.50 47.05 2.21
C LYS A 43 -14.14 46.39 3.49
N GLU A 44 -13.69 46.40 4.77
CA GLU A 44 -12.56 46.91 5.58
C GLU A 44 -12.49 46.09 6.92
N VAL A 45 -12.09 46.70 8.05
CA VAL A 45 -12.18 46.33 9.49
C VAL A 45 -11.21 45.28 10.06
N VAL A 46 -9.91 45.66 10.00
CA VAL A 46 -8.93 45.82 11.13
C VAL A 46 -9.43 45.50 12.57
N SER A 47 -8.64 45.06 13.56
CA SER A 47 -7.20 45.31 13.82
C SER A 47 -6.55 44.40 14.90
N ASN A 48 -5.21 44.23 14.88
CA ASN A 48 -4.25 44.97 15.75
C ASN A 48 -2.78 44.52 15.61
N ASN A 49 -1.83 45.41 15.92
CA ASN A 49 -0.39 45.29 15.64
C ASN A 49 0.50 45.33 16.90
N LYS A 50 1.72 44.75 16.82
CA LYS A 50 3.06 45.41 16.92
C LYS A 50 4.19 44.34 16.82
N VAL A 51 5.36 44.49 16.16
CA VAL A 51 6.35 45.59 16.01
C VAL A 51 7.24 45.71 17.29
N GLU A 52 8.57 45.91 17.33
CA GLU A 52 9.62 46.44 16.40
C GLU A 52 10.77 45.40 16.13
N THR A 53 11.43 45.30 14.95
CA THR A 53 12.64 46.01 14.39
C THR A 53 13.97 45.86 15.19
N ASN A 54 15.20 45.96 14.65
CA ASN A 54 15.69 46.83 13.56
C ASN A 54 17.06 46.41 12.90
N ALA A 55 17.49 47.17 11.88
CA ALA A 55 18.81 47.25 11.19
C ALA A 55 19.22 46.17 10.14
N ILE A 56 19.84 46.49 8.98
CA ILE A 56 19.74 47.66 8.05
C ILE A 56 20.31 47.31 6.64
N SER A 57 19.94 48.11 5.62
CA SER A 57 20.27 48.09 4.15
C SER A 57 21.69 47.63 3.71
N LYS A 58 21.96 47.21 2.45
CA LYS A 58 21.87 48.05 1.23
C LYS A 58 21.91 47.32 -0.14
N ALA A 59 21.50 48.05 -1.18
CA ALA A 59 21.11 47.66 -2.54
C ALA A 59 22.15 46.99 -3.48
N THR A 60 21.62 46.30 -4.50
CA THR A 60 22.29 45.89 -5.76
C THR A 60 22.60 47.05 -6.70
N LYS A 61 23.63 46.91 -7.55
CA LYS A 61 23.79 47.72 -8.78
C LYS A 61 24.58 46.97 -9.86
N SER A 62 24.14 47.09 -11.12
CA SER A 62 24.83 46.63 -12.32
C SER A 62 25.46 47.80 -13.08
N ILE A 63 26.61 47.61 -13.75
CA ILE A 63 27.14 48.55 -14.76
C ILE A 63 28.08 47.82 -15.75
N LYS A 64 28.32 48.44 -16.91
CA LYS A 64 28.96 47.90 -18.12
C LYS A 64 30.50 47.79 -18.02
N THR A 65 31.09 47.06 -18.96
CA THR A 65 32.43 47.33 -19.51
C THR A 65 32.37 47.47 -21.03
N SER A 66 33.14 48.41 -21.60
CA SER A 66 33.27 48.68 -23.04
C SER A 66 34.55 49.50 -23.30
N GLU A 67 35.11 49.39 -24.52
CA GLU A 67 36.21 50.22 -25.06
C GLU A 67 37.60 50.00 -24.40
N VAL A 68 38.77 50.33 -25.00
CA VAL A 68 39.10 51.15 -26.20
C VAL A 68 40.07 50.41 -27.17
N LYS A 69 40.18 50.94 -28.41
CA LYS A 69 40.99 50.54 -29.59
C LYS A 69 42.49 50.91 -29.43
N SER A 70 43.44 50.51 -30.30
CA SER A 70 43.75 50.98 -31.69
C SER A 70 44.43 49.85 -32.54
N THR A 71 44.22 49.58 -33.85
CA THR A 71 44.14 50.35 -35.14
C THR A 71 45.53 50.71 -35.75
N ASN A 72 45.83 50.61 -37.07
CA ASN A 72 44.99 50.36 -38.26
C ASN A 72 45.79 50.01 -39.57
N ASN A 73 45.07 49.89 -40.72
CA ASN A 73 45.44 50.00 -42.17
C ASN A 73 45.43 48.71 -43.04
N ASP A 74 44.91 48.68 -44.30
CA ASP A 74 43.96 49.59 -45.00
C ASP A 74 43.22 48.90 -46.21
N LYS A 75 42.18 49.57 -46.77
CA LYS A 75 41.35 49.46 -48.03
C LYS A 75 41.49 48.27 -49.04
N ILE A 76 40.42 47.65 -49.60
CA ILE A 76 39.28 48.11 -50.48
C ILE A 76 39.74 48.43 -51.93
N SER A 77 39.16 47.97 -53.06
CA SER A 77 37.99 47.12 -53.47
C SER A 77 38.32 46.32 -54.79
N ASN A 78 37.47 45.83 -55.73
CA ASN A 78 36.01 45.89 -56.04
C ASN A 78 35.50 44.72 -56.97
N GLU A 79 34.16 44.64 -57.13
CA GLU A 79 33.31 44.16 -58.26
C GLU A 79 33.46 42.81 -59.04
N SER A 80 32.32 42.09 -59.08
CA SER A 80 31.62 41.49 -60.25
C SER A 80 32.29 40.62 -61.34
N GLY A 81 31.96 39.31 -61.32
CA GLY A 81 31.18 38.71 -62.44
C GLY A 81 31.83 37.74 -63.46
N SER A 82 31.30 36.50 -63.50
CA SER A 82 31.06 35.66 -64.71
C SER A 82 32.19 34.91 -65.45
N LYS A 83 31.95 33.59 -65.62
CA LYS A 83 32.23 32.71 -66.79
C LYS A 83 33.66 32.26 -67.23
N ILE A 84 33.71 30.94 -67.55
CA ILE A 84 34.37 30.26 -68.70
C ILE A 84 35.87 29.85 -68.63
N LEU A 85 36.09 28.51 -68.60
CA LEU A 85 37.08 27.63 -69.30
C LEU A 85 38.62 27.96 -69.23
N THR A 86 39.60 27.06 -69.47
CA THR A 86 39.65 25.62 -69.87
C THR A 86 40.95 24.93 -69.37
N SER A 87 40.97 23.57 -69.33
CA SER A 87 42.06 22.57 -69.59
C SER A 87 43.57 22.88 -69.33
N THR A 88 44.47 21.91 -69.05
CA THR A 88 44.58 20.54 -69.62
C THR A 88 45.43 19.57 -68.76
N LYS A 89 45.15 18.26 -68.95
CA LYS A 89 45.97 17.00 -68.94
C LYS A 89 47.52 17.09 -68.79
N THR A 90 48.26 16.04 -68.38
CA THR A 90 48.21 14.56 -68.66
C THR A 90 48.52 13.71 -67.39
N ASP A 91 48.17 12.42 -67.18
CA ASP A 91 48.22 11.14 -67.96
C ASP A 91 49.67 10.56 -68.09
N ASP A 92 50.11 9.35 -67.64
CA ASP A 92 49.46 8.21 -66.93
C ASP A 92 50.35 7.49 -65.82
N LYS A 93 51.20 6.46 -66.10
CA LYS A 93 51.25 5.22 -65.20
C LYS A 93 52.40 4.17 -65.38
N VAL A 94 52.34 3.10 -64.56
CA VAL A 94 52.85 1.67 -64.65
C VAL A 94 54.29 1.19 -64.26
N THR A 95 54.35 0.11 -63.43
CA THR A 95 55.36 -1.01 -63.32
C THR A 95 56.80 -0.74 -62.81
N GLN A 96 57.62 -1.72 -62.36
CA GLN A 96 57.54 -3.22 -62.39
C GLN A 96 58.13 -3.90 -61.11
N THR A 97 58.10 -5.24 -61.05
CA THR A 97 58.65 -6.07 -59.94
C THR A 97 59.21 -7.39 -60.47
N THR A 98 60.39 -7.85 -59.98
CA THR A 98 60.86 -9.23 -60.18
C THR A 98 61.86 -9.69 -59.11
N THR A 99 61.96 -11.00 -58.88
CA THR A 99 62.92 -11.63 -57.94
C THR A 99 63.13 -13.11 -58.31
N LYS A 100 64.37 -13.63 -58.18
CA LYS A 100 64.82 -15.05 -58.24
C LYS A 100 66.37 -15.08 -58.14
N SER A 101 67.09 -16.09 -57.62
CA SER A 101 66.73 -17.37 -56.96
C SER A 101 67.96 -18.03 -56.27
N ASN A 102 67.74 -19.19 -55.62
CA ASN A 102 68.70 -20.31 -55.35
C ASN A 102 69.54 -20.35 -54.03
N ASN A 103 70.23 -21.48 -53.81
CA ASN A 103 70.41 -22.19 -52.52
C ASN A 103 71.87 -22.64 -52.18
N ASN A 104 72.03 -23.23 -50.98
CA ASN A 104 73.15 -24.02 -50.39
C ASN A 104 74.30 -23.20 -49.73
N THR A 105 74.77 -23.36 -48.48
CA THR A 105 75.06 -24.50 -47.54
C THR A 105 76.50 -25.06 -47.75
N ILE A 106 77.42 -25.07 -46.76
CA ILE A 106 77.74 -26.22 -45.84
C ILE A 106 78.74 -25.88 -44.68
N GLN A 107 78.54 -26.54 -43.52
CA GLN A 107 79.38 -26.95 -42.34
C GLN A 107 80.65 -26.23 -41.77
N THR A 108 80.48 -25.77 -40.52
CA THR A 108 81.18 -26.11 -39.22
C THR A 108 82.47 -26.97 -39.10
N SER A 109 83.33 -26.59 -38.13
CA SER A 109 84.31 -27.43 -37.39
C SER A 109 84.27 -27.15 -35.85
N SER A 110 85.18 -27.65 -34.99
CA SER A 110 85.03 -27.59 -33.49
C SER A 110 86.23 -27.94 -32.56
N GLN A 111 86.19 -27.41 -31.32
CA GLN A 111 86.80 -27.85 -30.01
C GLN A 111 88.34 -27.76 -29.76
N THR A 112 88.94 -27.89 -28.54
CA THR A 112 88.65 -27.53 -27.10
C THR A 112 89.90 -27.85 -26.19
N ILE A 113 89.92 -27.48 -24.88
CA ILE A 113 90.93 -27.74 -23.79
C ILE A 113 92.16 -26.79 -23.82
N ILE A 114 92.56 -25.95 -22.83
CA ILE A 114 92.49 -25.77 -21.36
C ILE A 114 93.81 -26.11 -20.62
N GLN A 115 94.52 -25.09 -20.07
CA GLN A 115 95.20 -25.03 -18.75
C GLN A 115 95.75 -23.60 -18.49
N ASN A 116 96.30 -23.33 -17.30
CA ASN A 116 96.35 -21.98 -16.70
C ASN A 116 97.73 -21.27 -16.63
N LYS A 117 97.63 -19.93 -16.45
CA LYS A 117 98.36 -19.08 -15.47
C LYS A 117 99.37 -18.06 -16.02
N SER A 118 99.00 -16.78 -15.98
CA SER A 118 99.91 -15.63 -16.15
C SER A 118 99.40 -14.41 -15.39
N VAL A 119 100.29 -13.67 -14.72
CA VAL A 119 100.00 -12.35 -14.12
C VAL A 119 101.23 -11.45 -14.17
N THR A 120 101.21 -10.47 -15.07
CA THR A 120 101.78 -9.15 -14.79
C THR A 120 100.88 -8.07 -15.37
N LYS A 121 100.83 -6.95 -14.67
CA LYS A 121 99.98 -5.76 -14.87
C LYS A 121 100.94 -4.61 -15.26
N THR A 122 100.58 -3.51 -15.92
CA THR A 122 99.27 -2.88 -16.09
C THR A 122 99.24 -2.01 -17.35
N LEU A 123 98.18 -2.14 -18.16
CA LEU A 123 97.49 -1.02 -18.82
C LEU A 123 96.07 -1.52 -19.11
N LYS A 124 95.03 -0.89 -18.54
CA LYS A 124 93.64 -1.30 -18.74
C LYS A 124 92.80 -0.17 -19.30
N THR A 125 92.58 -0.24 -20.61
CA THR A 125 91.31 0.18 -21.20
C THR A 125 90.20 -0.78 -20.76
N THR A 126 88.97 -0.30 -20.67
CA THR A 126 87.77 -1.14 -20.53
C THR A 126 86.68 -0.60 -21.45
N ASN A 127 86.39 -1.32 -22.53
CA ASN A 127 85.27 -1.02 -23.41
C ASN A 127 83.96 -1.48 -22.74
N ASP A 128 83.06 -0.55 -22.44
CA ASP A 128 81.69 -0.88 -21.98
C ASP A 128 80.85 -1.41 -23.15
N VAL A 129 80.93 -2.74 -23.37
CA VAL A 129 80.11 -3.43 -24.38
C VAL A 129 78.66 -3.52 -23.87
N LYS A 130 77.82 -2.58 -24.35
CA LYS A 130 76.39 -2.55 -24.02
C LYS A 130 75.69 -3.84 -24.47
N SER A 131 74.90 -4.42 -23.57
CA SER A 131 74.17 -5.68 -23.81
C SER A 131 72.91 -5.51 -24.66
N SER A 132 72.41 -6.59 -25.25
CA SER A 132 71.17 -6.57 -26.04
C SER A 132 69.92 -6.67 -25.15
N ILE A 133 68.86 -5.96 -25.54
CA ILE A 133 67.53 -6.07 -24.90
C ILE A 133 66.78 -7.26 -25.49
N VAL A 134 66.25 -8.12 -24.62
CA VAL A 134 65.21 -9.11 -24.94
C VAL A 134 63.85 -8.41 -24.90
N LEU A 135 63.37 -8.01 -26.07
CA LEU A 135 62.09 -7.31 -26.25
C LEU A 135 61.06 -8.24 -26.89
N LYS A 136 59.91 -8.45 -26.22
CA LYS A 136 58.81 -9.28 -26.72
C LYS A 136 57.49 -8.50 -26.72
N ILE A 137 56.68 -8.70 -27.76
CA ILE A 137 55.33 -8.13 -27.89
C ILE A 137 54.41 -9.17 -28.58
N ASN A 138 53.25 -9.43 -27.99
CA ASN A 138 52.34 -10.45 -28.49
C ASN A 138 51.37 -9.87 -29.54
N PRO A 139 50.95 -10.67 -30.55
CA PRO A 139 49.93 -10.23 -31.50
C PRO A 139 48.59 -10.03 -30.81
N ILE A 140 47.82 -9.04 -31.26
CA ILE A 140 46.53 -8.64 -30.65
C ILE A 140 45.45 -8.72 -31.71
N THR A 141 44.32 -9.40 -31.41
CA THR A 141 43.12 -9.38 -32.25
C THR A 141 42.01 -8.58 -31.57
N THR A 142 41.39 -7.64 -32.29
CA THR A 142 40.37 -6.72 -31.74
C THR A 142 39.45 -6.15 -32.83
N THR A 143 38.51 -5.29 -32.45
CA THR A 143 37.61 -4.56 -33.36
C THR A 143 37.97 -3.07 -33.43
N ALA A 144 37.49 -2.37 -34.46
CA ALA A 144 37.58 -0.92 -34.56
C ALA A 144 36.78 -0.21 -33.43
N GLN A 145 37.22 0.98 -33.03
CA GLN A 145 36.64 1.80 -31.94
C GLN A 145 36.72 1.18 -30.53
N LYS A 146 37.33 0.00 -30.37
CA LYS A 146 37.56 -0.63 -29.07
C LYS A 146 38.83 -0.08 -28.42
N LYS A 147 38.75 0.24 -27.13
CA LYS A 147 39.94 0.49 -26.30
C LYS A 147 40.64 -0.83 -25.98
N ILE A 148 41.95 -0.87 -26.17
CA ILE A 148 42.85 -1.99 -25.89
C ILE A 148 44.07 -1.47 -25.11
N THR A 149 44.81 -2.39 -24.49
CA THR A 149 46.10 -2.10 -23.85
C THR A 149 47.19 -2.86 -24.59
N LEU A 150 48.19 -2.14 -25.09
CA LEU A 150 49.35 -2.67 -25.79
C LEU A 150 50.46 -2.93 -24.78
N ASN A 151 50.86 -4.19 -24.63
CA ASN A 151 51.84 -4.62 -23.63
C ASN A 151 53.07 -5.23 -24.31
N ALA A 152 54.26 -4.75 -23.94
CA ALA A 152 55.54 -5.28 -24.37
C ALA A 152 56.48 -5.47 -23.17
N THR A 153 57.25 -6.55 -23.17
CA THR A 153 58.19 -6.89 -22.09
C THR A 153 59.63 -6.68 -22.54
N ALA A 154 60.41 -5.92 -21.78
CA ALA A 154 61.77 -5.51 -22.08
C ALA A 154 62.71 -5.86 -20.91
N TYR A 155 63.62 -6.80 -21.15
CA TYR A 155 64.58 -7.33 -20.18
C TYR A 155 66.00 -7.28 -20.77
N THR A 156 67.04 -7.29 -19.94
CA THR A 156 68.41 -7.55 -20.42
C THR A 156 68.57 -8.99 -20.88
N SER A 157 69.65 -9.30 -21.61
CA SER A 157 70.08 -10.68 -21.92
C SER A 157 70.08 -11.61 -20.70
N ASN A 158 70.43 -11.05 -19.53
CA ASN A 158 70.55 -11.78 -18.26
C ASN A 158 69.23 -11.73 -17.45
N ASN A 159 68.09 -11.59 -18.14
CA ASN A 159 66.73 -11.59 -17.60
C ASN A 159 66.44 -10.57 -16.48
N LYS A 160 67.20 -9.46 -16.40
CA LYS A 160 66.87 -8.36 -15.47
C LYS A 160 65.87 -7.39 -16.12
N PRO A 161 64.78 -7.00 -15.44
CA PRO A 161 63.77 -6.09 -16.01
C PRO A 161 64.33 -4.68 -16.23
N LEU A 162 64.01 -4.07 -17.37
CA LEU A 162 64.27 -2.64 -17.58
C LEU A 162 63.26 -1.76 -16.84
N ASN A 163 63.74 -0.64 -16.31
CA ASN A 163 62.95 0.32 -15.52
C ASN A 163 63.24 1.74 -15.99
N ASN A 164 62.21 2.59 -16.05
CA ASN A 164 62.27 4.01 -16.43
C ASN A 164 62.72 4.31 -17.90
N VAL A 165 63.04 3.28 -18.68
CA VAL A 165 63.44 3.38 -20.10
C VAL A 165 62.23 3.71 -20.97
N ASP A 166 62.38 4.62 -21.92
CA ASP A 166 61.31 4.99 -22.85
C ASP A 166 60.98 3.86 -23.83
N ALA A 167 59.68 3.66 -24.08
CA ALA A 167 59.14 2.75 -25.07
C ALA A 167 58.15 3.48 -25.98
N VAL A 168 58.33 3.33 -27.30
CA VAL A 168 57.51 3.96 -28.34
C VAL A 168 56.75 2.89 -29.08
N PHE A 169 55.42 2.99 -29.10
CA PHE A 169 54.56 2.12 -29.90
C PHE A 169 54.23 2.79 -31.23
N LYS A 170 54.31 2.01 -32.30
CA LYS A 170 54.02 2.42 -33.67
C LYS A 170 53.05 1.45 -34.33
N ILE A 171 52.11 1.97 -35.13
CA ILE A 171 51.29 1.17 -36.04
C ILE A 171 51.57 1.61 -37.48
N ASN A 172 51.91 0.67 -38.36
CA ASN A 172 52.33 0.93 -39.74
C ASN A 172 53.39 2.05 -39.85
N GLY A 173 54.36 2.08 -38.91
CA GLY A 173 55.43 3.08 -38.84
C GLY A 173 55.09 4.39 -38.12
N VAL A 174 53.80 4.73 -37.99
CA VAL A 174 53.31 5.95 -37.32
C VAL A 174 53.31 5.76 -35.81
N THR A 175 53.91 6.69 -35.06
CA THR A 175 53.89 6.69 -33.59
C THR A 175 52.47 6.92 -33.07
N ILE A 176 51.95 5.96 -32.29
CA ILE A 176 50.62 6.06 -31.66
C ILE A 176 50.68 6.44 -30.17
N GLY A 177 51.86 6.35 -29.55
CA GLY A 177 52.08 6.77 -28.17
C GLY A 177 53.48 6.42 -27.67
N LYS A 178 53.81 6.99 -26.50
CA LYS A 178 55.03 6.71 -25.74
C LYS A 178 54.64 6.31 -24.32
N THR A 179 55.47 5.48 -23.69
CA THR A 179 55.34 5.07 -22.28
C THR A 179 56.74 4.81 -21.72
N LYS A 180 56.84 4.47 -20.43
CA LYS A 180 58.09 4.02 -19.81
C LYS A 180 57.96 2.59 -19.30
N THR A 181 59.06 1.84 -19.31
CA THR A 181 59.12 0.48 -18.75
C THR A 181 59.03 0.53 -17.22
N VAL A 182 58.11 -0.25 -16.62
CA VAL A 182 57.98 -0.43 -15.17
C VAL A 182 58.05 -1.92 -14.86
N LYS A 183 59.07 -2.34 -14.09
CA LYS A 183 59.38 -3.75 -13.81
C LYS A 183 59.50 -4.61 -15.08
N GLY A 184 60.05 -4.04 -16.15
CA GLY A 184 60.19 -4.67 -17.47
C GLY A 184 58.97 -4.56 -18.38
N LEU A 185 57.82 -4.07 -17.91
CA LEU A 185 56.62 -3.90 -18.71
C LEU A 185 56.51 -2.48 -19.27
N ALA A 186 56.47 -2.34 -20.60
CA ALA A 186 55.97 -1.16 -21.27
C ALA A 186 54.48 -1.37 -21.61
N SER A 187 53.61 -0.48 -21.13
CA SER A 187 52.15 -0.56 -21.34
C SER A 187 51.61 0.75 -21.91
N LEU A 188 50.75 0.66 -22.92
CA LEU A 188 50.07 1.80 -23.54
C LEU A 188 48.59 1.47 -23.82
N ASP A 189 47.69 2.24 -23.20
CA ASP A 189 46.28 2.23 -23.58
C ASP A 189 46.07 2.93 -24.93
N TYR A 190 45.31 2.28 -25.82
CA TYR A 190 45.05 2.76 -27.18
C TYR A 190 43.60 2.50 -27.59
N THR A 191 42.92 3.52 -28.14
CA THR A 191 41.60 3.35 -28.76
C THR A 191 41.79 3.19 -30.27
N VAL A 192 41.45 2.02 -30.80
CA VAL A 192 41.59 1.74 -32.24
C VAL A 192 40.66 2.67 -33.04
N PRO A 193 41.13 3.38 -34.08
CA PRO A 193 40.27 4.22 -34.92
C PRO A 193 39.21 3.43 -35.71
N LYS A 194 38.42 4.13 -36.56
CA LYS A 194 37.49 3.53 -37.53
C LYS A 194 38.24 2.89 -38.72
N TRP A 195 39.07 1.90 -38.41
CA TRP A 195 39.91 1.17 -39.35
C TRP A 195 39.25 -0.12 -39.83
N GLY A 196 39.46 -0.47 -41.10
CA GLY A 196 38.89 -1.69 -41.69
C GLY A 196 39.51 -2.97 -41.13
N ALA A 197 38.75 -4.06 -41.17
CA ALA A 197 39.18 -5.38 -40.72
C ALA A 197 40.30 -5.95 -41.62
N LYS A 198 41.55 -5.85 -41.15
CA LYS A 198 42.75 -6.45 -41.74
C LYS A 198 43.88 -6.52 -40.70
N ASN A 199 45.03 -7.06 -41.10
CA ASN A 199 46.26 -6.99 -40.30
C ASN A 199 46.92 -5.62 -40.43
N TYR A 200 47.44 -5.11 -39.31
CA TYR A 200 48.26 -3.89 -39.18
C TYR A 200 49.58 -4.26 -38.51
N ASN A 201 50.70 -3.70 -38.97
CA ASN A 201 52.01 -3.93 -38.35
C ASN A 201 52.10 -3.13 -37.04
N LEU A 202 52.29 -3.81 -35.92
CA LEU A 202 52.45 -3.23 -34.59
C LEU A 202 53.91 -3.39 -34.16
N LEU A 203 54.61 -2.26 -34.03
CA LEU A 203 56.00 -2.18 -33.62
C LEU A 203 56.10 -1.55 -32.23
N VAL A 204 56.96 -2.09 -31.37
CA VAL A 204 57.48 -1.39 -30.19
C VAL A 204 58.98 -1.18 -30.33
N LYS A 205 59.48 0.01 -30.00
CA LYS A 205 60.91 0.30 -29.84
C LYS A 205 61.19 0.76 -28.43
N VAL A 206 62.15 0.14 -27.76
CA VAL A 206 62.67 0.55 -26.45
C VAL A 206 63.98 1.32 -26.65
N GLY A 207 64.14 2.38 -25.87
CA GLY A 207 65.31 3.27 -25.89
C GLY A 207 66.61 2.60 -25.43
N GLU A 208 67.69 3.33 -25.63
CA GLU A 208 69.03 2.97 -25.16
C GLU A 208 69.18 3.25 -23.65
N THR A 209 70.13 2.58 -22.99
CA THR A 209 70.54 2.91 -21.62
C THR A 209 72.07 2.99 -21.52
N SER A 210 72.61 3.23 -20.32
CA SER A 210 74.05 3.10 -20.07
C SER A 210 74.58 1.69 -20.32
N SER A 211 73.75 0.65 -20.19
CA SER A 211 74.16 -0.76 -20.22
C SER A 211 73.48 -1.62 -21.30
N THR A 212 72.55 -1.05 -22.08
CA THR A 212 71.86 -1.76 -23.17
C THR A 212 71.68 -0.89 -24.43
N LEU A 213 71.81 -1.52 -25.60
CA LEU A 213 71.50 -0.92 -26.90
C LEU A 213 69.98 -0.87 -27.17
N PRO A 214 69.46 0.11 -27.93
CA PRO A 214 68.03 0.22 -28.21
C PRO A 214 67.55 -0.94 -29.11
N GLN A 215 66.36 -1.46 -28.83
CA GLN A 215 65.81 -2.65 -29.52
C GLN A 215 64.39 -2.39 -30.05
N SER A 216 64.03 -3.04 -31.16
CA SER A 216 62.67 -3.02 -31.72
C SER A 216 62.10 -4.43 -31.88
N ALA A 217 60.79 -4.59 -31.69
CA ALA A 217 60.08 -5.84 -31.94
C ALA A 217 58.76 -5.57 -32.71
N ASN A 218 58.47 -6.42 -33.69
CA ASN A 218 57.30 -6.34 -34.56
C ASN A 218 56.32 -7.48 -34.28
N THR A 219 55.03 -7.19 -34.42
CA THR A 219 53.93 -8.17 -34.37
C THR A 219 52.71 -7.65 -35.13
N THR A 220 51.59 -8.37 -35.07
CA THR A 220 50.35 -8.00 -35.77
C THR A 220 49.27 -7.47 -34.80
N LEU A 221 48.72 -6.30 -35.12
CA LEU A 221 47.38 -5.90 -34.67
C LEU A 221 46.36 -6.33 -35.74
N LYS A 222 45.60 -7.39 -35.47
CA LYS A 222 44.56 -7.90 -36.37
C LYS A 222 43.21 -7.27 -36.02
N LEU A 223 42.65 -6.53 -36.96
CA LEU A 223 41.28 -6.04 -36.84
C LEU A 223 40.30 -7.03 -37.48
N VAL A 224 39.25 -7.39 -36.75
CA VAL A 224 38.10 -8.15 -37.26
C VAL A 224 36.85 -7.25 -37.29
N LYS A 225 35.84 -7.64 -38.08
CA LYS A 225 34.56 -6.92 -38.14
C LYS A 225 33.79 -7.14 -36.84
N ASP A 226 33.23 -6.06 -36.29
CA ASP A 226 32.40 -6.12 -35.08
C ASP A 226 30.96 -6.59 -35.40
N ASN A 227 30.28 -7.12 -34.38
CA ASN A 227 28.87 -7.50 -34.45
C ASN A 227 27.97 -6.25 -34.36
N VAL A 228 26.88 -6.24 -35.11
CA VAL A 228 25.85 -5.20 -35.03
C VAL A 228 24.63 -5.70 -34.25
N THR A 229 24.19 -4.87 -33.31
CA THR A 229 22.94 -5.01 -32.56
C THR A 229 21.91 -4.04 -33.12
N ILE A 230 20.67 -4.50 -33.27
CA ILE A 230 19.51 -3.69 -33.66
C ILE A 230 18.48 -3.83 -32.54
N ASN A 231 18.07 -2.71 -31.94
CA ASN A 231 17.04 -2.66 -30.91
C ASN A 231 15.80 -1.90 -31.44
N MET A 232 14.67 -2.60 -31.49
CA MET A 232 13.39 -2.13 -32.01
C MET A 232 12.25 -2.98 -31.44
N GLY A 233 11.13 -2.35 -31.06
CA GLY A 233 9.89 -3.03 -30.68
C GLY A 233 8.96 -3.37 -31.86
N SER A 234 7.78 -3.89 -31.57
CA SER A 234 6.68 -4.01 -32.54
C SER A 234 5.90 -2.70 -32.67
N TYR A 235 5.36 -2.41 -33.84
CA TYR A 235 4.54 -1.23 -34.11
C TYR A 235 3.07 -1.61 -34.29
N SER A 236 2.17 -0.68 -33.96
CA SER A 236 0.73 -0.79 -34.20
C SER A 236 0.19 0.55 -34.71
N ALA A 237 -0.69 0.52 -35.70
CA ALA A 237 -1.25 1.72 -36.33
C ALA A 237 -2.60 1.42 -37.00
N ALA A 238 -3.38 2.47 -37.32
CA ALA A 238 -4.64 2.32 -38.07
C ALA A 238 -4.36 2.04 -39.56
N PRO A 239 -5.31 1.47 -40.34
CA PRO A 239 -5.20 1.39 -41.79
C PRO A 239 -5.02 2.78 -42.44
N SER A 240 -4.23 2.86 -43.52
CA SER A 240 -3.96 4.10 -44.27
C SER A 240 -3.41 5.29 -43.47
N SER A 241 -2.79 5.03 -42.31
CA SER A 241 -2.20 6.05 -41.44
C SER A 241 -0.66 6.09 -41.55
N LYS A 242 -0.05 7.24 -41.26
CA LYS A 242 1.42 7.38 -41.21
C LYS A 242 1.96 6.88 -39.86
N VAL A 243 2.98 6.03 -39.90
CA VAL A 243 3.73 5.53 -38.75
C VAL A 243 5.22 5.80 -38.94
N VAL A 244 5.96 6.09 -37.86
CA VAL A 244 7.41 6.31 -37.91
C VAL A 244 8.12 5.19 -37.14
N PHE A 245 8.78 4.32 -37.89
CA PHE A 245 9.66 3.30 -37.33
C PHE A 245 10.98 3.94 -36.87
N LYS A 246 11.43 3.58 -35.67
CA LYS A 246 12.69 4.02 -35.07
C LYS A 246 13.49 2.80 -34.62
N ALA A 247 14.75 2.71 -35.04
CA ALA A 247 15.69 1.67 -34.61
C ALA A 247 16.91 2.30 -33.94
N ASN A 248 17.39 1.70 -32.85
CA ASN A 248 18.71 1.98 -32.28
C ASN A 248 19.69 0.87 -32.72
N ILE A 249 20.86 1.26 -33.20
CA ILE A 249 21.81 0.43 -33.93
C ILE A 249 23.22 0.69 -33.38
N THR A 250 23.78 -0.32 -32.72
CA THR A 250 25.05 -0.25 -32.00
C THR A 250 25.98 -1.39 -32.42
N GLN A 251 27.29 -1.21 -32.22
CA GLN A 251 28.27 -2.29 -32.25
C GLN A 251 28.51 -2.84 -30.83
N SER A 252 29.57 -3.64 -30.61
CA SER A 252 29.90 -4.14 -29.27
C SER A 252 30.06 -3.02 -28.24
N ASN A 253 29.78 -3.34 -26.97
CA ASN A 253 29.79 -2.39 -25.84
C ASN A 253 28.81 -1.20 -26.00
N ASN A 254 27.73 -1.38 -26.77
CA ASN A 254 26.70 -0.35 -27.03
C ASN A 254 27.20 0.92 -27.73
N ILE A 255 28.36 0.88 -28.40
CA ILE A 255 28.89 2.05 -29.12
C ILE A 255 27.96 2.39 -30.30
N PRO A 256 27.46 3.64 -30.43
CA PRO A 256 26.54 4.04 -31.50
C PRO A 256 27.16 3.99 -32.89
N LEU A 257 26.51 3.32 -33.84
CA LEU A 257 26.93 3.33 -35.24
C LEU A 257 26.49 4.62 -35.95
N ASN A 258 27.22 4.97 -37.01
CA ASN A 258 27.08 6.24 -37.73
C ASN A 258 27.40 6.03 -39.21
N ASN A 259 26.67 6.70 -40.09
CA ASN A 259 26.83 6.70 -41.55
C ASN A 259 26.70 5.31 -42.21
N VAL A 260 26.03 4.35 -41.54
CA VAL A 260 25.71 3.03 -42.10
C VAL A 260 24.32 3.07 -42.74
N THR A 261 24.14 2.46 -43.91
CA THR A 261 22.83 2.35 -44.56
C THR A 261 21.94 1.29 -43.89
N VAL A 262 20.67 1.65 -43.71
CA VAL A 262 19.63 0.77 -43.16
C VAL A 262 18.48 0.67 -44.16
N VAL A 263 18.03 -0.55 -44.42
CA VAL A 263 16.91 -0.86 -45.32
C VAL A 263 15.72 -1.33 -44.48
N PHE A 264 14.56 -0.72 -44.71
CA PHE A 264 13.29 -1.10 -44.09
C PHE A 264 12.42 -1.86 -45.09
N LYS A 265 11.80 -2.95 -44.63
CA LYS A 265 10.93 -3.83 -45.43
C LYS A 265 9.63 -4.14 -44.68
N VAL A 266 8.51 -4.18 -45.40
CA VAL A 266 7.19 -4.62 -44.88
C VAL A 266 6.70 -5.76 -45.76
N ASN A 267 6.43 -6.93 -45.16
CA ASN A 267 6.26 -8.21 -45.87
C ASN A 267 7.34 -8.43 -46.96
N ASP A 268 8.60 -8.26 -46.55
CA ASP A 268 9.80 -8.37 -47.38
C ASP A 268 9.93 -7.39 -48.57
N VAL A 269 8.88 -6.64 -48.93
CA VAL A 269 8.94 -5.53 -49.90
C VAL A 269 9.69 -4.34 -49.27
N THR A 270 10.66 -3.77 -49.98
CA THR A 270 11.44 -2.61 -49.49
C THR A 270 10.56 -1.36 -49.48
N ILE A 271 10.41 -0.73 -48.32
CA ILE A 271 9.64 0.51 -48.16
C ILE A 271 10.50 1.77 -48.13
N GLY A 272 11.81 1.64 -47.92
CA GLY A 272 12.74 2.76 -47.92
C GLY A 272 14.15 2.39 -47.44
N LYS A 273 15.08 3.33 -47.63
CA LYS A 273 16.45 3.30 -47.10
C LYS A 273 16.70 4.57 -46.29
N THR A 274 17.56 4.49 -45.29
CA THR A 274 17.95 5.62 -44.42
C THR A 274 19.38 5.39 -43.91
N THR A 275 19.98 6.36 -43.22
CA THR A 275 21.30 6.24 -42.61
C THR A 275 21.22 6.33 -41.09
N VAL A 276 22.16 5.67 -40.39
CA VAL A 276 22.27 5.79 -38.92
C VAL A 276 23.00 7.08 -38.56
N LEU A 277 22.40 7.88 -37.67
CA LEU A 277 22.99 9.06 -37.05
C LEU A 277 22.94 8.91 -35.52
N ASN A 278 24.09 8.97 -34.86
CA ASN A 278 24.24 8.77 -33.41
C ASN A 278 23.53 7.50 -32.89
N GLY A 279 23.67 6.40 -33.62
CA GLY A 279 23.03 5.11 -33.33
C GLY A 279 21.56 5.01 -33.75
N MET A 280 20.86 6.11 -34.03
CA MET A 280 19.45 6.07 -34.40
C MET A 280 19.23 6.14 -35.92
N CYS A 281 18.19 5.47 -36.41
CA CYS A 281 17.62 5.76 -37.72
C CYS A 281 16.09 5.70 -37.70
N ASN A 282 15.45 6.55 -38.49
CA ASN A 282 13.99 6.65 -38.58
C ASN A 282 13.51 6.35 -40.03
N MET A 283 12.31 5.80 -40.15
CA MET A 283 11.62 5.56 -41.43
C MET A 283 10.12 5.82 -41.30
N THR A 284 9.58 6.72 -42.11
CA THR A 284 8.13 7.01 -42.16
C THR A 284 7.45 6.14 -43.21
N TYR A 285 6.31 5.54 -42.86
CA TYR A 285 5.56 4.63 -43.74
C TYR A 285 4.05 4.87 -43.62
N THR A 286 3.31 4.79 -44.73
CA THR A 286 1.85 4.78 -44.72
C THR A 286 1.36 3.35 -44.73
N THR A 287 0.51 2.97 -43.77
CA THR A 287 0.05 1.58 -43.61
C THR A 287 -0.92 1.15 -44.73
N PRO A 288 -0.95 -0.15 -45.08
CA PRO A 288 -1.95 -0.71 -45.97
C PRO A 288 -3.41 -0.50 -45.52
N LYS A 289 -4.35 -0.58 -46.48
CA LYS A 289 -5.81 -0.53 -46.23
C LYS A 289 -6.35 -1.78 -45.50
N ASN A 290 -5.70 -2.93 -45.65
CA ASN A 290 -6.17 -4.22 -45.12
C ASN A 290 -5.64 -4.44 -43.69
N PRO A 291 -6.51 -4.56 -42.65
CA PRO A 291 -6.07 -4.74 -41.28
C PRO A 291 -5.60 -6.18 -41.01
N LYS A 292 -4.29 -6.33 -40.76
CA LYS A 292 -3.64 -7.56 -40.31
C LYS A 292 -2.27 -7.24 -39.68
N THR A 293 -1.62 -8.25 -39.11
CA THR A 293 -0.18 -8.18 -38.82
C THR A 293 0.63 -8.35 -40.10
N TYR A 294 1.64 -7.49 -40.26
CA TYR A 294 2.65 -7.50 -41.31
C TYR A 294 4.03 -7.72 -40.69
N LYS A 295 4.92 -8.43 -41.38
CA LYS A 295 6.32 -8.62 -41.01
C LYS A 295 7.10 -7.34 -41.30
N LEU A 296 7.67 -6.70 -40.28
CA LEU A 296 8.55 -5.54 -40.40
C LEU A 296 10.01 -6.02 -40.24
N THR A 297 10.82 -5.85 -41.29
CA THR A 297 12.22 -6.27 -41.30
C THR A 297 13.12 -5.04 -41.44
N VAL A 298 14.13 -4.97 -40.57
CA VAL A 298 15.20 -3.95 -40.62
C VAL A 298 16.51 -4.65 -40.97
N LYS A 299 17.20 -4.17 -42.00
CA LYS A 299 18.52 -4.68 -42.40
C LYS A 299 19.57 -3.57 -42.35
N VAL A 300 20.61 -3.76 -41.57
CA VAL A 300 21.79 -2.88 -41.53
C VAL A 300 22.84 -3.46 -42.48
N GLY A 301 23.36 -2.59 -43.37
CA GLY A 301 24.39 -2.97 -44.33
C GLY A 301 25.71 -3.36 -43.68
N GLU A 302 26.51 -4.14 -44.41
CA GLU A 302 27.87 -4.46 -43.98
C GLU A 302 28.82 -3.27 -44.21
N THR A 303 29.86 -3.15 -43.39
CA THR A 303 30.91 -2.15 -43.58
C THR A 303 32.29 -2.81 -43.65
N ASN A 304 33.34 -2.00 -43.78
CA ASN A 304 34.72 -2.48 -43.65
C ASN A 304 35.11 -2.84 -42.20
N TYR A 305 34.35 -2.42 -41.18
CA TYR A 305 34.65 -2.70 -39.75
C TYR A 305 33.49 -3.32 -38.94
N THR A 306 32.31 -3.55 -39.53
CA THR A 306 31.16 -4.25 -38.93
C THR A 306 30.53 -5.23 -39.90
N LEU A 307 29.97 -6.33 -39.39
CA LEU A 307 29.15 -7.27 -40.14
C LEU A 307 27.77 -6.66 -40.49
N SER A 308 27.10 -7.23 -41.50
CA SER A 308 25.68 -6.94 -41.74
C SER A 308 24.77 -7.57 -40.68
N LYS A 309 23.55 -7.04 -40.51
CA LYS A 309 22.55 -7.60 -39.57
C LYS A 309 21.13 -7.45 -40.07
N THR A 310 20.31 -8.49 -39.88
CA THR A 310 18.86 -8.45 -40.09
C THR A 310 18.15 -8.61 -38.74
N PHE A 311 17.08 -7.84 -38.53
CA PHE A 311 16.15 -7.95 -37.41
C PHE A 311 14.71 -8.00 -37.94
N ASN A 312 13.83 -8.77 -37.29
CA ASN A 312 12.43 -8.92 -37.67
C ASN A 312 11.53 -8.62 -36.46
N THR A 313 10.44 -7.91 -36.72
CA THR A 313 9.40 -7.54 -35.75
C THR A 313 8.04 -7.44 -36.46
N ASN A 314 6.99 -7.06 -35.74
CA ASN A 314 5.63 -6.97 -36.27
C ASN A 314 5.16 -5.51 -36.44
N LEU A 315 4.42 -5.27 -37.52
CA LEU A 315 3.56 -4.10 -37.74
C LEU A 315 2.10 -4.56 -37.71
N ASN A 316 1.35 -4.20 -36.68
CA ASN A 316 -0.07 -4.53 -36.58
C ASN A 316 -0.92 -3.39 -37.14
N VAL A 317 -1.59 -3.62 -38.26
CA VAL A 317 -2.55 -2.66 -38.85
C VAL A 317 -3.94 -3.01 -38.33
N LEU A 318 -4.48 -2.18 -37.43
CA LEU A 318 -5.67 -2.53 -36.64
C LEU A 318 -6.78 -1.48 -36.80
N LYS A 319 -8.00 -1.93 -37.14
CA LYS A 319 -9.21 -1.12 -37.06
C LYS A 319 -9.52 -0.77 -35.59
N PRO A 320 -10.12 0.40 -35.31
CA PRO A 320 -10.72 0.66 -34.01
C PRO A 320 -11.93 -0.26 -33.78
N SER A 321 -12.03 -0.81 -32.57
CA SER A 321 -13.22 -1.51 -32.07
C SER A 321 -14.01 -0.64 -31.09
N LYS A 322 -15.16 -1.15 -30.65
CA LYS A 322 -15.99 -0.61 -29.57
C LYS A 322 -16.53 -1.78 -28.76
N ILE A 323 -16.28 -1.80 -27.46
CA ILE A 323 -16.90 -2.74 -26.51
C ILE A 323 -17.98 -2.04 -25.70
N THR A 324 -19.08 -2.73 -25.44
CA THR A 324 -20.20 -2.28 -24.62
C THR A 324 -20.64 -3.37 -23.65
N ILE A 325 -21.23 -2.96 -22.54
CA ILE A 325 -21.83 -3.77 -21.48
C ILE A 325 -22.99 -2.94 -20.91
N SER A 326 -23.99 -3.57 -20.27
CA SER A 326 -25.09 -2.87 -19.60
C SER A 326 -24.58 -1.74 -18.71
N SER A 327 -25.18 -0.55 -18.81
CA SER A 327 -24.68 0.69 -18.20
C SER A 327 -24.73 0.69 -16.68
N ASN A 328 -25.69 -0.01 -16.08
CA ASN A 328 -25.77 -0.34 -14.67
C ASN A 328 -26.22 -1.81 -14.54
N ILE A 329 -25.74 -2.52 -13.51
CA ILE A 329 -26.05 -3.94 -13.30
C ILE A 329 -26.44 -4.13 -11.83
N ILE A 330 -27.62 -4.69 -11.58
CA ILE A 330 -28.18 -4.87 -10.24
C ILE A 330 -28.27 -6.37 -9.91
N ALA A 331 -27.89 -6.75 -8.70
CA ALA A 331 -28.03 -8.13 -8.19
C ALA A 331 -28.28 -8.16 -6.67
N SER A 332 -28.90 -9.22 -6.16
CA SER A 332 -28.92 -9.49 -4.71
C SER A 332 -27.60 -10.12 -4.26
N LYS A 333 -27.23 -9.94 -2.99
CA LYS A 333 -26.06 -10.60 -2.40
C LYS A 333 -26.28 -12.12 -2.25
N LYS A 334 -25.26 -12.93 -2.58
CA LYS A 334 -25.33 -14.40 -2.69
C LYS A 334 -26.22 -14.90 -3.85
N SER A 335 -26.25 -14.16 -4.97
CA SER A 335 -26.92 -14.60 -6.20
C SER A 335 -25.93 -14.69 -7.36
N THR A 336 -26.34 -15.33 -8.46
CA THR A 336 -25.55 -15.37 -9.69
C THR A 336 -26.05 -14.30 -10.67
N VAL A 337 -25.18 -13.35 -11.04
CA VAL A 337 -25.43 -12.37 -12.09
C VAL A 337 -24.73 -12.79 -13.39
N THR A 338 -25.32 -12.52 -14.55
CA THR A 338 -24.66 -12.72 -15.84
C THR A 338 -24.15 -11.39 -16.37
N LEU A 339 -22.84 -11.26 -16.55
CA LEU A 339 -22.20 -10.11 -17.17
C LEU A 339 -22.01 -10.42 -18.66
N THR A 340 -22.56 -9.58 -19.54
CA THR A 340 -22.50 -9.77 -21.00
C THR A 340 -21.89 -8.54 -21.67
N ALA A 341 -20.90 -8.76 -22.54
CA ALA A 341 -20.26 -7.72 -23.32
C ALA A 341 -20.46 -7.96 -24.82
N LYS A 342 -20.71 -6.89 -25.57
CA LYS A 342 -20.82 -6.86 -27.04
C LYS A 342 -19.65 -6.06 -27.61
N VAL A 343 -18.95 -6.63 -28.61
CA VAL A 343 -17.81 -6.01 -29.29
C VAL A 343 -18.15 -5.81 -30.77
N THR A 344 -18.00 -4.58 -31.24
CA THR A 344 -18.20 -4.17 -32.64
C THR A 344 -16.99 -3.40 -33.18
N ASP A 345 -17.01 -3.06 -34.47
CA ASP A 345 -16.28 -1.91 -35.00
C ASP A 345 -17.03 -0.59 -34.72
N LEU A 346 -16.52 0.53 -35.24
CA LEU A 346 -17.16 1.85 -35.07
C LEU A 346 -18.46 2.02 -35.88
N THR A 347 -18.65 1.23 -36.94
CA THR A 347 -19.89 1.22 -37.75
C THR A 347 -20.93 0.22 -37.24
N GLY A 348 -20.61 -0.54 -36.19
CA GLY A 348 -21.54 -1.44 -35.49
C GLY A 348 -21.45 -2.92 -35.89
N ASN A 349 -20.57 -3.29 -36.82
CA ASN A 349 -20.37 -4.68 -37.25
C ASN A 349 -19.74 -5.50 -36.12
N LEU A 350 -20.22 -6.73 -35.91
CA LEU A 350 -19.77 -7.61 -34.83
C LEU A 350 -18.31 -8.07 -35.03
N ALA A 351 -17.51 -8.05 -33.97
CA ALA A 351 -16.17 -8.64 -34.00
C ALA A 351 -16.26 -10.19 -34.05
N SER A 352 -15.61 -10.79 -35.05
CA SER A 352 -15.76 -12.21 -35.39
C SER A 352 -15.03 -13.18 -34.45
N ASN A 353 -13.93 -12.75 -33.84
CA ASN A 353 -13.10 -13.55 -32.93
C ASN A 353 -12.31 -12.66 -31.96
N GLY A 354 -11.61 -13.26 -31.00
CA GLY A 354 -10.85 -12.60 -29.94
C GLY A 354 -11.39 -12.96 -28.55
N LYS A 355 -10.89 -12.33 -27.48
CA LYS A 355 -11.26 -12.65 -26.09
C LYS A 355 -11.65 -11.40 -25.30
N VAL A 356 -12.61 -11.54 -24.39
CA VAL A 356 -13.01 -10.50 -23.43
C VAL A 356 -12.65 -10.95 -22.02
N ALA A 357 -11.75 -10.22 -21.37
CA ALA A 357 -11.45 -10.37 -19.96
C ALA A 357 -12.47 -9.58 -19.13
N PHE A 358 -13.21 -10.27 -18.26
CA PHE A 358 -14.14 -9.67 -17.31
C PHE A 358 -13.41 -9.44 -15.99
N LYS A 359 -13.51 -8.23 -15.44
CA LYS A 359 -12.88 -7.84 -14.17
C LYS A 359 -13.91 -7.24 -13.23
N ILE A 360 -13.81 -7.53 -11.94
CA ILE A 360 -14.57 -6.87 -10.87
C ILE A 360 -13.59 -6.32 -9.85
N ASN A 361 -13.73 -5.04 -9.51
CA ASN A 361 -12.81 -4.28 -8.65
C ASN A 361 -11.35 -4.45 -9.08
N GLY A 362 -11.09 -4.38 -10.39
CA GLY A 362 -9.77 -4.56 -11.02
C GLY A 362 -9.29 -6.02 -11.17
N LYS A 363 -9.82 -6.97 -10.39
CA LYS A 363 -9.44 -8.39 -10.47
C LYS A 363 -10.17 -9.09 -11.62
N THR A 364 -9.42 -9.73 -12.53
CA THR A 364 -10.00 -10.61 -13.56
C THR A 364 -10.73 -11.79 -12.91
N ILE A 365 -11.99 -11.98 -13.29
CA ILE A 365 -12.85 -13.09 -12.85
C ILE A 365 -12.92 -14.23 -13.87
N SER A 366 -12.81 -13.90 -15.17
CA SER A 366 -12.76 -14.86 -16.27
C SER A 366 -12.28 -14.18 -17.56
N THR A 367 -11.93 -14.96 -18.58
CA THR A 367 -11.61 -14.47 -19.93
C THR A 367 -12.30 -15.38 -20.94
N ILE A 368 -13.27 -14.84 -21.67
CA ILE A 368 -14.21 -15.59 -22.52
C ILE A 368 -13.93 -15.26 -24.00
N SER A 369 -13.90 -16.26 -24.88
CA SER A 369 -13.81 -16.04 -26.33
C SER A 369 -15.09 -15.43 -26.88
N LEU A 370 -14.99 -14.53 -27.87
CA LEU A 370 -16.16 -13.99 -28.56
C LEU A 370 -16.87 -15.08 -29.37
N VAL A 371 -18.20 -15.09 -29.28
CA VAL A 371 -19.12 -15.85 -30.13
C VAL A 371 -20.09 -14.86 -30.75
N LYS A 372 -20.06 -14.69 -32.08
CA LYS A 372 -20.87 -13.69 -32.82
C LYS A 372 -20.80 -12.28 -32.21
N GLY A 373 -19.60 -11.80 -31.88
CA GLY A 373 -19.37 -10.49 -31.25
C GLY A 373 -19.84 -10.35 -29.80
N MET A 374 -20.30 -11.42 -29.16
CA MET A 374 -20.75 -11.45 -27.76
C MET A 374 -19.81 -12.28 -26.89
N ALA A 375 -19.64 -11.90 -25.63
CA ALA A 375 -19.08 -12.74 -24.58
C ALA A 375 -19.89 -12.59 -23.30
N SER A 376 -20.07 -13.67 -22.54
CA SER A 376 -20.84 -13.67 -21.29
C SER A 376 -20.17 -14.51 -20.21
N VAL A 377 -20.29 -14.10 -18.95
CA VAL A 377 -19.83 -14.85 -17.78
C VAL A 377 -20.85 -14.78 -16.64
N LYS A 378 -21.10 -15.91 -15.97
CA LYS A 378 -21.86 -15.98 -14.72
C LYS A 378 -20.93 -15.71 -13.54
N TYR A 379 -21.36 -14.87 -12.60
CA TYR A 379 -20.59 -14.49 -11.41
C TYR A 379 -21.43 -14.53 -10.13
N ASP A 380 -20.92 -15.19 -9.09
CA ASP A 380 -21.53 -15.25 -7.76
C ASP A 380 -21.17 -14.02 -6.90
N THR A 381 -22.19 -13.27 -6.49
CA THR A 381 -22.04 -12.05 -5.68
C THR A 381 -21.72 -12.30 -4.21
N SER A 382 -21.72 -13.55 -3.72
CA SER A 382 -21.50 -13.89 -2.31
C SER A 382 -20.20 -13.29 -1.72
N LYS A 383 -19.15 -13.22 -2.56
CA LYS A 383 -17.79 -12.76 -2.19
C LYS A 383 -17.60 -11.24 -2.30
N LEU A 384 -18.64 -10.47 -2.65
CA LEU A 384 -18.54 -9.02 -2.76
C LEU A 384 -18.72 -8.33 -1.39
N SER A 385 -17.73 -7.52 -1.03
CA SER A 385 -17.67 -6.76 0.22
C SER A 385 -18.35 -5.39 0.13
N ALA A 386 -18.39 -4.77 -1.05
CA ALA A 386 -19.01 -3.48 -1.29
C ALA A 386 -20.40 -3.62 -1.95
N THR A 387 -21.29 -2.67 -1.66
CA THR A 387 -22.59 -2.51 -2.34
C THR A 387 -22.44 -2.00 -3.78
N VAL A 388 -21.35 -1.30 -4.10
CA VAL A 388 -21.04 -0.83 -5.46
C VAL A 388 -19.68 -1.36 -5.87
N ASN A 389 -19.62 -2.07 -7.00
CA ASN A 389 -18.42 -2.73 -7.49
C ASN A 389 -18.13 -2.27 -8.93
N ASN A 390 -16.89 -1.92 -9.23
CA ASN A 390 -16.49 -1.50 -10.58
C ASN A 390 -16.31 -2.74 -11.45
N VAL A 391 -17.10 -2.87 -12.52
CA VAL A 391 -16.92 -3.90 -13.55
C VAL A 391 -16.15 -3.28 -14.71
N THR A 392 -15.08 -3.92 -15.13
CA THR A 392 -14.34 -3.56 -16.34
C THR A 392 -14.32 -4.76 -17.28
N VAL A 393 -14.76 -4.57 -18.51
CA VAL A 393 -14.62 -5.55 -19.59
C VAL A 393 -13.53 -5.07 -20.54
N VAL A 394 -12.58 -5.94 -20.87
CA VAL A 394 -11.44 -5.62 -21.76
C VAL A 394 -11.42 -6.62 -22.91
N TYR A 395 -11.70 -6.15 -24.12
CA TYR A 395 -11.48 -6.91 -25.34
C TYR A 395 -9.98 -6.92 -25.68
N SER A 396 -9.44 -8.11 -25.94
CA SER A 396 -8.00 -8.35 -26.18
C SER A 396 -7.45 -7.75 -27.48
N GLY A 397 -8.32 -7.22 -28.34
CA GLY A 397 -8.01 -7.10 -29.77
C GLY A 397 -7.91 -8.48 -30.43
N ASN A 398 -7.65 -8.45 -31.73
CA ASN A 398 -7.27 -9.60 -32.55
C ASN A 398 -6.32 -9.12 -33.68
N SER A 399 -6.12 -9.89 -34.74
CA SER A 399 -5.29 -9.47 -35.88
C SER A 399 -5.86 -8.30 -36.68
N GLN A 400 -7.16 -7.99 -36.55
CA GLN A 400 -7.88 -6.98 -37.32
C GLN A 400 -8.30 -5.75 -36.49
N PHE A 401 -8.44 -5.91 -35.17
CA PHE A 401 -9.04 -4.94 -34.25
C PHE A 401 -8.14 -4.65 -33.05
N ASN A 402 -8.11 -3.39 -32.62
CA ASN A 402 -7.38 -2.96 -31.43
C ASN A 402 -8.02 -3.45 -30.11
N VAL A 403 -7.23 -3.37 -29.03
CA VAL A 403 -7.71 -3.51 -27.64
C VAL A 403 -8.69 -2.39 -27.32
N THR A 404 -9.82 -2.71 -26.68
CA THR A 404 -10.74 -1.72 -26.11
C THR A 404 -11.32 -2.20 -24.78
N SER A 405 -11.84 -1.25 -23.98
CA SER A 405 -12.43 -1.54 -22.68
C SER A 405 -13.64 -0.67 -22.38
N ALA A 406 -14.62 -1.23 -21.68
CA ALA A 406 -15.76 -0.50 -21.12
C ALA A 406 -15.86 -0.74 -19.61
N ASN A 407 -16.43 0.24 -18.90
CA ASN A 407 -16.61 0.21 -17.45
C ASN A 407 -18.09 0.39 -17.10
N THR A 408 -18.54 -0.28 -16.04
CA THR A 408 -19.88 -0.14 -15.46
C THR A 408 -19.84 -0.43 -13.95
N LYS A 409 -20.98 -0.30 -13.26
CA LYS A 409 -21.19 -0.61 -11.85
C LYS A 409 -22.02 -1.88 -11.71
N LEU A 410 -21.52 -2.85 -10.95
CA LEU A 410 -22.32 -3.93 -10.36
C LEU A 410 -22.74 -3.50 -8.95
N ARG A 411 -23.99 -3.07 -8.82
CA ARG A 411 -24.62 -2.69 -7.56
C ARG A 411 -25.31 -3.91 -6.93
N VAL A 412 -25.05 -4.13 -5.65
CA VAL A 412 -25.42 -5.36 -4.93
C VAL A 412 -26.12 -5.02 -3.62
N TYR A 413 -27.40 -5.37 -3.53
CA TYR A 413 -28.19 -5.17 -2.30
C TYR A 413 -28.11 -6.39 -1.37
N SER A 414 -27.96 -6.13 -0.07
CA SER A 414 -27.92 -7.15 0.99
C SER A 414 -29.22 -7.27 1.79
N GLN A 415 -30.15 -6.34 1.61
CA GLN A 415 -31.45 -6.30 2.27
C GLN A 415 -32.49 -5.67 1.34
N THR A 416 -33.75 -6.03 1.55
CA THR A 416 -34.93 -5.39 0.95
C THR A 416 -35.77 -4.73 2.04
N PHE A 417 -36.51 -3.69 1.69
CA PHE A 417 -37.44 -3.01 2.59
C PHE A 417 -38.88 -3.32 2.18
N SER A 418 -39.81 -3.38 3.14
CA SER A 418 -41.23 -3.57 2.84
C SER A 418 -41.90 -2.26 2.41
N TYR A 419 -42.96 -2.37 1.63
CA TYR A 419 -43.79 -1.23 1.18
C TYR A 419 -44.21 -0.33 2.35
N ASN A 420 -44.68 -0.91 3.45
CA ASN A 420 -45.14 -0.19 4.64
C ASN A 420 -44.02 0.55 5.38
N GLU A 421 -42.78 0.04 5.35
CA GLU A 421 -41.61 0.77 5.88
C GLU A 421 -41.30 1.99 5.04
N ILE A 422 -41.37 1.91 3.70
CA ILE A 422 -41.19 3.08 2.83
C ILE A 422 -42.27 4.12 3.09
N LEU A 423 -43.55 3.70 3.15
CA LEU A 423 -44.67 4.61 3.46
C LEU A 423 -44.47 5.33 4.81
N LYS A 424 -44.15 4.57 5.87
CA LYS A 424 -43.93 5.14 7.20
C LYS A 424 -42.73 6.09 7.22
N LYS A 425 -41.63 5.77 6.50
CA LYS A 425 -40.46 6.63 6.43
C LYS A 425 -40.68 7.88 5.58
N ALA A 426 -41.49 7.82 4.52
CA ALA A 426 -41.91 9.02 3.79
C ALA A 426 -42.69 9.99 4.69
N TYR A 427 -43.58 9.47 5.53
CA TYR A 427 -44.27 10.28 6.54
C TYR A 427 -43.30 10.90 7.58
N ASP A 428 -42.41 10.08 8.17
CA ASP A 428 -41.41 10.55 9.14
C ASP A 428 -40.49 11.64 8.55
N VAL A 429 -40.01 11.45 7.31
CA VAL A 429 -39.13 12.39 6.61
C VAL A 429 -39.88 13.64 6.18
N ASN A 430 -41.12 13.54 5.71
CA ASN A 430 -41.92 14.70 5.36
C ASN A 430 -42.12 15.64 6.58
N LEU A 431 -42.46 15.08 7.75
CA LEU A 431 -42.56 15.87 8.99
C LEU A 431 -41.23 16.57 9.34
N SER A 432 -40.09 15.93 9.07
CA SER A 432 -38.77 16.53 9.27
C SER A 432 -38.52 17.70 8.30
N ILE A 433 -38.92 17.60 7.03
CA ILE A 433 -38.76 18.68 6.03
C ILE A 433 -39.72 19.83 6.32
N GLU A 434 -40.97 19.57 6.70
CA GLU A 434 -41.92 20.61 7.12
C GLU A 434 -41.42 21.36 8.37
N LYS A 435 -40.74 20.68 9.30
CA LYS A 435 -40.21 21.30 10.54
C LYS A 435 -38.89 22.07 10.34
N TYR A 436 -37.96 21.54 9.55
CA TYR A 436 -36.59 22.06 9.46
C TYR A 436 -36.24 22.70 8.10
N HIS A 437 -37.16 22.65 7.13
CA HIS A 437 -37.04 23.21 5.78
C HIS A 437 -35.77 22.77 5.03
N LYS A 438 -35.29 21.55 5.28
CA LYS A 438 -34.17 20.91 4.58
C LYS A 438 -34.42 19.43 4.39
N ILE A 439 -33.93 18.86 3.30
CA ILE A 439 -33.88 17.39 3.13
C ILE A 439 -32.73 16.78 3.95
N PRO A 440 -32.87 15.55 4.46
CA PRO A 440 -31.80 14.89 5.22
C PRO A 440 -30.69 14.37 4.29
N GLU A 441 -29.48 14.20 4.82
CA GLU A 441 -28.36 13.51 4.15
C GLU A 441 -28.67 12.01 3.94
N TYR A 442 -29.28 11.37 4.94
CA TYR A 442 -29.66 9.96 4.93
C TYR A 442 -30.91 9.70 5.77
N VAL A 443 -31.63 8.63 5.44
CA VAL A 443 -32.82 8.13 6.14
C VAL A 443 -32.46 6.86 6.91
N LEU A 444 -32.97 6.71 8.14
CA LEU A 444 -32.71 5.54 8.99
C LEU A 444 -33.83 4.51 8.92
N PHE A 445 -33.51 3.33 8.39
CA PHE A 445 -34.34 2.12 8.42
C PHE A 445 -33.80 1.18 9.50
N GLY A 446 -34.30 1.34 10.72
CA GLY A 446 -33.65 0.77 11.91
C GLY A 446 -32.22 1.29 12.03
N ASN A 447 -31.25 0.38 12.04
CA ASN A 447 -29.82 0.71 12.07
C ASN A 447 -29.20 0.95 10.67
N THR A 448 -29.95 0.70 9.58
CA THR A 448 -29.45 0.91 8.21
C THR A 448 -29.57 2.38 7.82
N LYS A 449 -28.45 3.03 7.50
CA LYS A 449 -28.44 4.31 6.77
C LYS A 449 -28.73 4.04 5.28
N VAL A 450 -29.77 4.70 4.76
CA VAL A 450 -30.12 4.73 3.33
C VAL A 450 -29.84 6.13 2.83
N SER A 451 -29.09 6.29 1.72
CA SER A 451 -28.80 7.63 1.19
C SER A 451 -30.08 8.32 0.71
N SER A 452 -30.11 9.64 0.67
CA SER A 452 -31.28 10.35 0.13
C SER A 452 -31.55 10.03 -1.34
N ASN A 453 -30.54 9.69 -2.16
CA ASN A 453 -30.74 9.18 -3.53
C ASN A 453 -31.47 7.83 -3.54
N ASP A 454 -31.03 6.88 -2.70
CA ASP A 454 -31.68 5.58 -2.56
C ASP A 454 -33.12 5.73 -2.03
N PHE A 455 -33.35 6.69 -1.14
CA PHE A 455 -34.68 6.97 -0.60
C PHE A 455 -35.60 7.62 -1.65
N LEU A 456 -35.12 8.58 -2.43
CA LEU A 456 -35.85 9.17 -3.56
C LEU A 456 -36.22 8.10 -4.59
N TYR A 457 -35.30 7.18 -4.89
CA TYR A 457 -35.58 6.00 -5.70
C TYR A 457 -36.68 5.12 -5.09
N MET A 458 -36.63 4.78 -3.80
CA MET A 458 -37.68 4.00 -3.13
C MET A 458 -39.06 4.68 -3.15
N VAL A 459 -39.11 5.98 -2.85
CA VAL A 459 -40.32 6.81 -2.90
C VAL A 459 -40.88 6.86 -4.33
N SER A 460 -40.00 6.99 -5.33
CA SER A 460 -40.39 6.94 -6.75
C SER A 460 -40.91 5.57 -7.19
N LYS A 461 -40.39 4.48 -6.61
CA LYS A 461 -40.90 3.12 -6.85
C LYS A 461 -42.29 2.88 -6.28
N VAL A 462 -42.62 3.47 -5.12
CA VAL A 462 -44.00 3.45 -4.58
C VAL A 462 -44.96 4.10 -5.58
N LEU A 463 -44.62 5.29 -6.08
CA LEU A 463 -45.47 6.06 -7.00
C LEU A 463 -45.57 5.44 -8.41
N SER A 464 -44.53 4.71 -8.85
CA SER A 464 -44.52 3.97 -10.11
C SER A 464 -44.98 2.51 -10.00
N SER A 465 -45.55 2.10 -8.86
CA SER A 465 -46.11 0.75 -8.60
C SER A 465 -45.10 -0.41 -8.70
N ASN A 466 -43.83 -0.16 -8.34
CA ASN A 466 -42.77 -1.18 -8.35
C ASN A 466 -42.44 -1.64 -6.91
N ASN A 467 -42.90 -2.84 -6.54
CA ASN A 467 -42.97 -3.29 -5.14
C ASN A 467 -41.65 -3.82 -4.55
N THR A 468 -40.50 -3.70 -5.23
CA THR A 468 -39.20 -4.20 -4.71
C THR A 468 -38.27 -3.05 -4.33
N PHE A 469 -38.08 -2.85 -3.02
CA PHE A 469 -37.31 -1.74 -2.46
C PHE A 469 -35.96 -2.20 -1.89
N TYR A 470 -34.88 -1.55 -2.29
CA TYR A 470 -33.51 -1.82 -1.87
C TYR A 470 -32.66 -0.54 -1.98
N ALA A 471 -31.57 -0.46 -1.22
CA ALA A 471 -30.56 0.60 -1.35
C ALA A 471 -29.37 0.06 -2.15
N LEU A 472 -28.85 0.87 -3.07
CA LEU A 472 -27.80 0.51 -4.02
C LEU A 472 -26.67 1.55 -4.11
N ASN A 473 -26.71 2.58 -3.25
CA ASN A 473 -25.84 3.75 -3.28
C ASN A 473 -25.89 4.41 -4.66
N TYR A 474 -27.07 4.91 -5.01
CA TYR A 474 -27.23 5.78 -6.17
C TYR A 474 -26.61 7.17 -5.94
N GLU A 475 -26.20 7.80 -7.03
CA GLU A 475 -25.50 9.09 -7.05
C GLU A 475 -26.40 10.15 -7.71
N ASP A 476 -26.30 11.42 -7.29
CA ASP A 476 -27.01 12.53 -7.95
C ASP A 476 -26.17 13.11 -9.10
N LYS A 477 -26.86 13.59 -10.14
CA LYS A 477 -26.33 14.32 -11.31
C LYS A 477 -27.28 15.42 -11.80
N THR A 478 -28.32 15.76 -11.06
CA THR A 478 -29.26 16.80 -11.46
C THR A 478 -28.58 18.17 -11.47
N THR A 479 -28.72 18.90 -12.58
CA THR A 479 -28.23 20.27 -12.74
C THR A 479 -29.37 21.25 -13.05
N SER A 480 -30.62 20.79 -13.09
CA SER A 480 -31.79 21.66 -13.21
C SER A 480 -32.13 22.33 -11.89
N SER A 481 -32.59 23.58 -11.97
CA SER A 481 -33.20 24.32 -10.86
C SER A 481 -34.72 24.31 -10.98
N THR A 482 -35.41 24.66 -9.89
CA THR A 482 -36.88 24.75 -9.86
C THR A 482 -37.35 26.03 -10.53
N SER A 483 -38.13 25.91 -11.61
CA SER A 483 -38.57 27.06 -12.41
C SER A 483 -39.76 27.83 -11.83
N LYS A 484 -40.56 27.22 -10.95
CA LYS A 484 -41.69 27.88 -10.27
C LYS A 484 -42.05 27.18 -8.96
N TYR A 485 -42.29 27.95 -7.91
CA TYR A 485 -42.75 27.46 -6.60
C TYR A 485 -44.25 27.66 -6.40
N GLY A 486 -44.85 26.93 -5.45
CA GLY A 486 -46.27 27.07 -5.09
C GLY A 486 -47.26 26.53 -6.13
N VAL A 487 -46.79 25.88 -7.19
CA VAL A 487 -47.64 25.22 -8.18
C VAL A 487 -48.12 23.85 -7.71
N ASN A 488 -49.34 23.50 -8.11
CA ASN A 488 -49.90 22.16 -7.99
C ASN A 488 -49.35 21.30 -9.13
N ILE A 489 -48.55 20.28 -8.80
CA ILE A 489 -48.15 19.21 -9.71
C ILE A 489 -49.19 18.10 -9.56
N TYR A 490 -49.93 17.77 -10.61
CA TYR A 490 -51.05 16.83 -10.51
C TYR A 490 -50.56 15.37 -10.45
N LYS A 491 -51.48 14.49 -10.05
CA LYS A 491 -51.24 13.05 -9.83
C LYS A 491 -50.56 12.35 -11.01
N ASN A 492 -50.95 12.67 -12.24
CA ASN A 492 -50.35 12.08 -13.43
C ASN A 492 -48.89 12.53 -13.63
N ASP A 493 -48.59 13.81 -13.36
CA ASP A 493 -47.29 14.42 -13.59
C ASP A 493 -46.24 13.94 -12.59
N TYR A 494 -46.59 13.88 -11.29
CA TYR A 494 -45.66 13.37 -10.28
C TYR A 494 -45.44 11.85 -10.40
N ILE A 495 -46.44 11.10 -10.92
CA ILE A 495 -46.26 9.68 -11.28
C ILE A 495 -45.37 9.54 -12.53
N ALA A 496 -45.54 10.38 -13.55
CA ALA A 496 -44.67 10.38 -14.74
C ALA A 496 -43.20 10.69 -14.36
N LEU A 497 -42.98 11.71 -13.54
CA LEU A 497 -41.67 12.01 -12.93
C LEU A 497 -41.10 10.78 -12.19
N SER A 498 -41.90 10.12 -11.35
CA SER A 498 -41.44 8.94 -10.59
C SER A 498 -40.95 7.80 -11.49
N LYS A 499 -41.59 7.58 -12.65
CA LYS A 499 -41.16 6.59 -13.65
C LYS A 499 -39.84 7.01 -14.31
N THR A 500 -39.68 8.29 -14.64
CA THR A 500 -38.42 8.84 -15.20
C THR A 500 -37.25 8.71 -14.22
N LEU A 501 -37.46 9.00 -12.93
CA LEU A 501 -36.45 8.81 -11.88
C LEU A 501 -36.04 7.34 -11.75
N VAL A 502 -37.00 6.42 -11.60
CA VAL A 502 -36.72 4.97 -11.50
C VAL A 502 -35.97 4.47 -12.74
N SER A 503 -36.41 4.85 -13.94
CA SER A 503 -35.74 4.49 -15.19
C SER A 503 -34.29 5.01 -15.25
N SER A 504 -34.03 6.25 -14.83
CA SER A 504 -32.68 6.82 -14.82
C SER A 504 -31.76 6.13 -13.82
N TYR A 505 -32.23 5.88 -12.60
CA TYR A 505 -31.47 5.16 -11.57
C TYR A 505 -31.22 3.69 -11.97
N ASP A 506 -32.22 2.97 -12.49
CA ASP A 506 -32.05 1.58 -12.91
C ASP A 506 -31.11 1.44 -14.12
N THR A 507 -31.22 2.32 -15.13
CA THR A 507 -30.40 2.23 -16.35
C THR A 507 -28.99 2.81 -16.20
N THR A 508 -28.82 3.94 -15.51
CA THR A 508 -27.53 4.65 -15.43
C THR A 508 -26.85 4.53 -14.07
N GLY A 509 -27.62 4.34 -12.99
CA GLY A 509 -27.14 4.47 -11.63
C GLY A 509 -27.11 5.90 -11.07
N TYR A 510 -27.73 6.84 -11.77
CA TYR A 510 -27.76 8.26 -11.46
C TYR A 510 -29.20 8.82 -11.56
N SER A 511 -29.44 9.96 -10.93
CA SER A 511 -30.62 10.79 -11.25
C SER A 511 -30.52 11.38 -12.68
N PRO A 512 -31.64 11.84 -13.26
CA PRO A 512 -31.63 12.62 -14.49
C PRO A 512 -30.86 13.93 -14.34
N VAL A 513 -30.13 14.34 -15.38
CA VAL A 513 -29.45 15.65 -15.41
C VAL A 513 -30.46 16.82 -15.39
N SER A 514 -31.63 16.62 -16.00
CA SER A 514 -32.77 17.54 -15.89
C SER A 514 -33.97 16.77 -15.34
N ILE A 515 -34.51 17.24 -14.22
CA ILE A 515 -35.77 16.76 -13.65
C ILE A 515 -36.90 17.68 -14.11
N LYS A 516 -38.02 17.09 -14.55
CA LYS A 516 -39.26 17.80 -14.90
C LYS A 516 -40.50 17.09 -14.37
N ALA A 517 -41.54 17.86 -14.05
CA ALA A 517 -42.91 17.39 -13.84
C ALA A 517 -43.88 18.38 -14.49
N ALA A 518 -44.71 17.92 -15.43
CA ALA A 518 -45.33 18.77 -16.45
C ALA A 518 -44.26 19.69 -17.09
N ASP A 519 -44.60 20.95 -17.36
CA ASP A 519 -43.69 21.95 -17.93
C ASP A 519 -42.66 22.51 -16.93
N TYR A 520 -42.75 22.14 -15.65
CA TYR A 520 -41.89 22.68 -14.60
C TYR A 520 -40.57 21.90 -14.50
N SER A 521 -39.46 22.63 -14.64
CA SER A 521 -38.12 22.18 -14.25
C SER A 521 -38.04 22.15 -12.73
N LEU A 522 -37.38 21.13 -12.16
CA LEU A 522 -37.21 20.95 -10.70
C LEU A 522 -35.73 20.77 -10.32
N SER A 523 -35.39 21.19 -9.10
CA SER A 523 -34.19 20.76 -8.38
C SER A 523 -34.30 19.30 -7.90
N TYR A 524 -33.17 18.72 -7.48
CA TYR A 524 -33.17 17.42 -6.81
C TYR A 524 -33.95 17.47 -5.48
N GLU A 525 -33.75 18.53 -4.70
CA GLU A 525 -34.38 18.74 -3.38
C GLU A 525 -35.90 18.88 -3.47
N ASP A 526 -36.40 19.65 -4.44
CA ASP A 526 -37.83 19.93 -4.55
C ASP A 526 -38.56 18.74 -5.19
N ALA A 527 -37.90 17.98 -6.07
CA ALA A 527 -38.38 16.67 -6.52
C ALA A 527 -38.41 15.64 -5.37
N TYR A 528 -37.39 15.63 -4.51
CA TYR A 528 -37.36 14.80 -3.30
C TYR A 528 -38.54 15.13 -2.38
N TYR A 529 -38.76 16.41 -2.08
CA TYR A 529 -39.86 16.87 -1.23
C TYR A 529 -41.23 16.56 -1.87
N LEU A 530 -41.44 16.90 -3.13
CA LEU A 530 -42.70 16.70 -3.87
C LEU A 530 -43.21 15.25 -3.79
N LEU A 531 -42.32 14.29 -4.05
CA LEU A 531 -42.65 12.87 -4.08
C LEU A 531 -42.73 12.27 -2.67
N THR A 532 -41.85 12.68 -1.75
CA THR A 532 -41.92 12.27 -0.33
C THR A 532 -43.23 12.73 0.31
N ARG A 533 -43.70 13.94 -0.02
CA ARG A 533 -45.00 14.48 0.40
C ARG A 533 -46.18 13.69 -0.14
N ALA A 534 -46.14 13.28 -1.41
CA ALA A 534 -47.19 12.43 -2.01
C ALA A 534 -47.27 11.05 -1.33
N VAL A 535 -46.13 10.41 -1.03
CA VAL A 535 -46.09 9.11 -0.33
C VAL A 535 -46.41 9.23 1.17
N SER A 536 -46.05 10.35 1.81
CA SER A 536 -46.49 10.71 3.17
C SER A 536 -48.03 10.82 3.25
N TYR A 537 -48.66 11.50 2.29
CA TYR A 537 -50.12 11.60 2.22
C TYR A 537 -50.78 10.23 2.03
N LEU A 538 -50.20 9.36 1.19
CA LEU A 538 -50.63 7.97 1.00
C LEU A 538 -50.55 7.13 2.27
N TYR A 539 -49.49 7.29 3.09
CA TYR A 539 -49.37 6.60 4.38
C TYR A 539 -50.54 6.94 5.31
N VAL A 540 -50.96 8.20 5.38
CA VAL A 540 -52.06 8.68 6.23
C VAL A 540 -53.41 8.27 5.64
N ASN A 541 -53.74 8.76 4.46
CA ASN A 541 -55.09 8.74 3.89
C ASN A 541 -55.44 7.49 3.08
N LYS A 542 -54.49 6.55 2.94
CA LYS A 542 -54.56 5.30 2.15
C LYS A 542 -54.80 5.49 0.64
N ASN A 543 -54.93 6.74 0.19
CA ASN A 543 -55.06 7.16 -1.20
C ASN A 543 -53.96 8.18 -1.54
N LEU A 544 -53.54 8.22 -2.81
CA LEU A 544 -52.64 9.26 -3.32
C LEU A 544 -53.39 10.59 -3.50
N PRO A 545 -52.76 11.75 -3.21
CA PRO A 545 -53.41 13.05 -3.35
C PRO A 545 -53.57 13.45 -4.82
N ASN A 546 -54.60 14.23 -5.13
CA ASN A 546 -54.87 14.69 -6.50
C ASN A 546 -53.76 15.59 -7.07
N TYR A 547 -53.02 16.27 -6.19
CA TYR A 547 -51.81 17.03 -6.50
C TYR A 547 -50.82 17.01 -5.33
N SER A 548 -49.57 17.34 -5.60
CA SER A 548 -48.54 17.67 -4.60
C SER A 548 -47.88 19.00 -5.00
N THR A 549 -47.10 19.62 -4.12
CA THR A 549 -46.62 21.01 -4.28
C THR A 549 -45.12 21.14 -4.06
N VAL A 550 -44.45 21.95 -4.86
CA VAL A 550 -43.04 22.33 -4.65
C VAL A 550 -42.90 23.64 -3.86
N ARG A 551 -41.93 23.65 -2.95
CA ARG A 551 -41.50 24.78 -2.10
C ARG A 551 -39.97 24.76 -2.11
N ASN A 552 -39.31 25.91 -2.07
CA ASN A 552 -37.85 26.01 -1.97
C ASN A 552 -37.33 25.32 -0.70
N ILE A 553 -36.69 24.16 -0.83
CA ILE A 553 -36.09 23.39 0.26
C ILE A 553 -34.58 23.20 0.02
N PRO A 554 -33.67 23.91 0.72
CA PRO A 554 -32.23 23.69 0.56
C PRO A 554 -31.72 22.37 1.16
N HIS A 555 -30.60 21.86 0.65
CA HIS A 555 -29.91 20.70 1.20
C HIS A 555 -29.32 20.98 2.60
N ALA A 556 -29.26 19.97 3.47
CA ALA A 556 -28.57 20.10 4.76
C ALA A 556 -27.04 20.05 4.61
N THR A 557 -26.35 21.14 4.97
CA THR A 557 -24.88 21.17 5.09
C THR A 557 -24.40 20.50 6.39
N SER A 558 -23.18 19.97 6.37
CA SER A 558 -22.62 18.98 7.32
C SER A 558 -22.38 19.44 8.76
N SER A 559 -22.97 20.56 9.19
CA SER A 559 -22.70 21.18 10.50
C SER A 559 -23.92 21.36 11.39
N ASN A 560 -25.17 21.20 10.91
CA ASN A 560 -26.33 21.68 11.69
C ASN A 560 -27.69 20.96 11.51
N ILE A 561 -27.75 19.70 11.07
CA ILE A 561 -28.91 18.82 11.36
C ILE A 561 -28.42 17.43 11.75
N THR A 562 -28.71 17.03 13.00
CA THR A 562 -28.87 15.61 13.35
C THR A 562 -30.35 15.28 13.31
N ASN A 563 -30.71 14.15 12.68
CA ASN A 563 -32.10 13.72 12.50
C ASN A 563 -32.78 13.48 13.86
N THR A 564 -33.51 14.48 14.34
CA THR A 564 -34.30 14.41 15.56
C THR A 564 -35.75 14.12 15.21
N THR A 565 -36.17 12.88 15.45
CA THR A 565 -37.58 12.48 15.54
C THR A 565 -38.37 13.43 16.45
N PRO A 566 -39.71 13.56 16.26
CA PRO A 566 -40.55 14.14 17.30
C PRO A 566 -40.24 13.45 18.63
N THR A 567 -39.85 14.24 19.63
CA THR A 567 -39.35 13.73 20.90
C THR A 567 -40.49 13.17 21.73
N LEU A 568 -40.72 11.86 21.61
CA LEU A 568 -41.21 11.07 22.74
C LEU A 568 -40.33 11.41 23.95
N ASN A 569 -40.92 11.60 25.12
CA ASN A 569 -40.14 11.95 26.29
C ASN A 569 -39.11 10.82 26.56
N PRO A 570 -37.83 11.14 26.83
CA PRO A 570 -36.84 10.10 27.09
C PRO A 570 -37.26 9.31 28.33
N SER A 571 -37.40 7.99 28.19
CA SER A 571 -37.68 7.13 29.33
C SER A 571 -36.42 6.93 30.17
N LYS A 572 -36.60 6.67 31.46
CA LYS A 572 -35.55 6.28 32.41
C LYS A 572 -35.94 4.92 32.96
N ILE A 573 -35.06 3.93 32.81
CA ILE A 573 -35.24 2.60 33.41
C ILE A 573 -34.30 2.51 34.62
N THR A 574 -34.84 2.21 35.80
CA THR A 574 -34.05 1.88 36.99
C THR A 574 -34.27 0.43 37.40
N ILE A 575 -33.17 -0.20 37.82
CA ILE A 575 -33.04 -1.55 38.35
C ILE A 575 -31.78 -1.52 39.24
N SER A 576 -31.69 -2.35 40.27
CA SER A 576 -30.49 -2.41 41.12
C SER A 576 -29.24 -2.66 40.28
N ASN A 577 -28.20 -1.82 40.44
CA ASN A 577 -26.96 -1.89 39.65
C ASN A 577 -26.33 -3.29 39.67
N VAL A 578 -26.37 -3.91 40.84
CA VAL A 578 -26.04 -5.32 41.08
C VAL A 578 -27.20 -5.94 41.85
N ILE A 579 -27.57 -7.16 41.46
CA ILE A 579 -28.49 -8.04 42.16
C ILE A 579 -27.66 -9.23 42.65
N VAL A 580 -27.77 -9.56 43.92
CA VAL A 580 -27.12 -10.70 44.56
C VAL A 580 -28.19 -11.72 44.88
N ALA A 581 -27.98 -12.99 44.52
CA ALA A 581 -28.89 -14.08 44.82
C ALA A 581 -28.12 -15.38 45.11
N GLU A 582 -28.79 -16.31 45.77
CA GLU A 582 -28.28 -17.67 45.96
C GLU A 582 -28.37 -18.47 44.64
N LYS A 583 -27.39 -19.34 44.38
CA LYS A 583 -27.43 -20.27 43.24
C LYS A 583 -28.42 -21.42 43.52
N LYS A 584 -29.20 -21.80 42.51
CA LYS A 584 -30.32 -22.77 42.56
C LYS A 584 -31.59 -22.27 43.27
N SER A 585 -31.64 -20.99 43.63
CA SER A 585 -32.80 -20.34 44.27
C SER A 585 -33.61 -19.49 43.28
N THR A 586 -34.68 -18.83 43.71
CA THR A 586 -35.49 -17.92 42.86
C THR A 586 -35.18 -16.46 43.16
N VAL A 587 -34.65 -15.74 42.18
CA VAL A 587 -34.43 -14.29 42.25
C VAL A 587 -35.62 -13.54 41.64
N THR A 588 -35.96 -12.37 42.19
CA THR A 588 -36.94 -11.45 41.60
C THR A 588 -36.20 -10.27 40.98
N LEU A 589 -36.40 -10.05 39.67
CA LEU A 589 -35.85 -8.94 38.90
C LEU A 589 -36.95 -7.89 38.71
N THR A 590 -36.78 -6.69 39.26
CA THR A 590 -37.75 -5.59 39.15
C THR A 590 -37.12 -4.43 38.39
N ALA A 591 -37.82 -3.95 37.36
CA ALA A 591 -37.46 -2.77 36.60
C ALA A 591 -38.56 -1.71 36.75
N LYS A 592 -38.19 -0.49 37.13
CA LYS A 592 -39.06 0.68 37.12
C LYS A 592 -38.78 1.50 35.85
N VAL A 593 -39.83 1.95 35.18
CA VAL A 593 -39.78 2.76 33.96
C VAL A 593 -40.54 4.06 34.20
N THR A 594 -39.84 5.19 34.05
CA THR A 594 -40.39 6.54 34.12
C THR A 594 -40.05 7.34 32.87
N ASP A 595 -40.48 8.59 32.78
CA ASP A 595 -39.77 9.62 32.00
C ASP A 595 -38.55 10.18 32.80
N LEU A 596 -37.92 11.25 32.31
CA LEU A 596 -36.81 11.90 33.01
C LEU A 596 -37.23 12.68 34.27
N THR A 597 -38.48 13.16 34.35
CA THR A 597 -39.00 13.93 35.49
C THR A 597 -39.55 13.04 36.61
N GLY A 598 -39.80 11.75 36.32
CA GLY A 598 -40.12 10.71 37.32
C GLY A 598 -41.52 10.12 37.18
N ASN A 599 -42.32 10.55 36.21
CA ASN A 599 -43.68 10.05 35.99
C ASN A 599 -43.65 8.60 35.49
N LEU A 600 -44.54 7.76 36.02
CA LEU A 600 -44.59 6.32 35.72
C LEU A 600 -45.03 6.05 34.28
N ALA A 601 -44.37 5.09 33.61
CA ALA A 601 -44.81 4.62 32.30
C ALA A 601 -46.15 3.87 32.40
N SER A 602 -47.19 4.39 31.73
CA SER A 602 -48.56 3.84 31.79
C SER A 602 -48.79 2.55 30.98
N SER A 603 -47.86 2.21 30.08
CA SER A 603 -47.98 1.08 29.16
C SER A 603 -46.62 0.78 28.50
N GLY A 604 -46.54 -0.35 27.77
CA GLY A 604 -45.35 -0.79 27.05
C GLY A 604 -44.87 -2.16 27.56
N LYS A 605 -43.73 -2.65 27.06
CA LYS A 605 -43.18 -3.96 27.43
C LYS A 605 -41.69 -3.86 27.79
N VAL A 606 -41.28 -4.64 28.77
CA VAL A 606 -39.88 -4.79 29.21
C VAL A 606 -39.43 -6.23 28.93
N ALA A 607 -38.46 -6.37 28.02
CA ALA A 607 -37.76 -7.63 27.79
C ALA A 607 -36.57 -7.74 28.76
N PHE A 608 -36.63 -8.71 29.67
CA PHE A 608 -35.51 -9.08 30.53
C PHE A 608 -34.62 -10.09 29.79
N LYS A 609 -33.33 -9.79 29.69
CA LYS A 609 -32.32 -10.68 29.12
C LYS A 609 -31.24 -11.00 30.16
N ILE A 610 -30.76 -12.24 30.18
CA ILE A 610 -29.60 -12.66 30.98
C ILE A 610 -28.56 -13.22 30.01
N ASN A 611 -27.33 -12.73 30.09
CA ASN A 611 -26.21 -13.07 29.19
C ASN A 611 -26.61 -12.94 27.69
N GLY A 612 -27.38 -11.90 27.36
CA GLY A 612 -27.87 -11.62 26.01
C GLY A 612 -29.13 -12.41 25.60
N LYS A 613 -29.40 -13.57 26.20
CA LYS A 613 -30.61 -14.37 25.93
C LYS A 613 -31.83 -13.72 26.59
N THR A 614 -32.87 -13.42 25.81
CA THR A 614 -34.17 -13.00 26.35
C THR A 614 -34.78 -14.13 27.17
N ILE A 615 -35.17 -13.82 28.41
CA ILE A 615 -35.77 -14.77 29.35
C ILE A 615 -37.29 -14.65 29.31
N SER A 616 -37.82 -13.43 29.40
CA SER A 616 -39.24 -13.14 29.25
C SER A 616 -39.46 -11.66 28.87
N THR A 617 -40.66 -11.35 28.38
CA THR A 617 -41.10 -9.98 28.06
C THR A 617 -42.36 -9.68 28.86
N ILE A 618 -42.25 -8.79 29.83
CA ILE A 618 -43.30 -8.46 30.81
C ILE A 618 -43.93 -7.12 30.43
N SER A 619 -45.26 -7.00 30.52
CA SER A 619 -45.96 -5.72 30.33
C SER A 619 -45.65 -4.77 31.49
N VAL A 620 -45.48 -3.48 31.19
CA VAL A 620 -45.32 -2.44 32.22
C VAL A 620 -46.69 -2.08 32.79
N VAL A 621 -46.84 -2.19 34.11
CA VAL A 621 -48.04 -1.79 34.85
C VAL A 621 -47.62 -0.77 35.91
N ASN A 622 -48.24 0.41 35.91
CA ASN A 622 -47.90 1.53 36.81
C ASN A 622 -46.39 1.81 36.88
N GLY A 623 -45.71 1.82 35.72
CA GLY A 623 -44.27 2.03 35.63
C GLY A 623 -43.40 0.89 36.18
N ILE A 624 -43.94 -0.27 36.51
CA ILE A 624 -43.19 -1.43 37.02
C ILE A 624 -43.31 -2.63 36.06
N ALA A 625 -42.22 -3.36 35.89
CA ALA A 625 -42.19 -4.70 35.32
C ALA A 625 -41.35 -5.63 36.21
N THR A 626 -41.86 -6.82 36.52
CA THR A 626 -41.24 -7.75 37.47
C THR A 626 -41.19 -9.16 36.91
N LEU A 627 -40.06 -9.84 37.07
CA LEU A 627 -39.81 -11.22 36.63
C LEU A 627 -39.20 -12.05 37.76
N LYS A 628 -39.87 -13.13 38.17
CA LYS A 628 -39.25 -14.19 38.97
C LYS A 628 -38.44 -15.12 38.06
N TYR A 629 -37.22 -15.49 38.48
CA TYR A 629 -36.32 -16.34 37.70
C TYR A 629 -35.56 -17.32 38.59
N ASN A 630 -35.53 -18.60 38.21
CA ASN A 630 -34.76 -19.63 38.91
C ASN A 630 -33.29 -19.57 38.47
N THR A 631 -32.36 -19.41 39.41
CA THR A 631 -30.92 -19.23 39.14
C THR A 631 -30.16 -20.52 38.84
N THR A 632 -30.80 -21.70 38.94
CA THR A 632 -30.20 -23.01 38.64
C THR A 632 -29.45 -23.09 37.31
N PRO A 633 -29.95 -22.53 36.17
CA PRO A 633 -29.27 -22.63 34.87
C PRO A 633 -28.03 -21.74 34.72
N LEU A 634 -27.69 -20.93 35.72
CA LEU A 634 -26.61 -19.94 35.64
C LEU A 634 -25.32 -20.41 36.33
N SER A 635 -24.18 -20.00 35.80
CA SER A 635 -22.89 -20.10 36.48
C SER A 635 -22.75 -19.04 37.57
N THR A 636 -21.85 -19.26 38.52
CA THR A 636 -21.43 -18.25 39.51
C THR A 636 -20.55 -17.14 38.95
N ALA A 637 -20.08 -17.25 37.70
CA ALA A 637 -19.47 -16.12 36.99
C ALA A 637 -20.48 -14.97 36.82
N LEU A 638 -19.96 -13.75 36.63
CA LEU A 638 -20.77 -12.52 36.60
C LEU A 638 -21.79 -12.53 35.45
N ASN A 639 -23.07 -12.69 35.77
CA ASN A 639 -24.13 -12.71 34.77
C ASN A 639 -24.56 -11.27 34.41
N ASN A 640 -24.71 -10.98 33.13
CA ASN A 640 -25.13 -9.67 32.62
C ASN A 640 -26.65 -9.64 32.44
N ILE A 641 -27.34 -8.76 33.16
CA ILE A 641 -28.75 -8.44 32.90
C ILE A 641 -28.82 -7.29 31.89
N THR A 642 -29.69 -7.42 30.89
CA THR A 642 -30.10 -6.31 30.01
C THR A 642 -31.61 -6.17 30.08
N VAL A 643 -32.08 -4.96 30.38
CA VAL A 643 -33.49 -4.62 30.51
C VAL A 643 -33.84 -3.68 29.37
N VAL A 644 -34.64 -4.16 28.40
CA VAL A 644 -35.01 -3.41 27.20
C VAL A 644 -36.48 -3.01 27.28
N TYR A 645 -36.77 -1.73 27.39
CA TYR A 645 -38.11 -1.18 27.32
C TYR A 645 -38.48 -0.84 25.87
N SER A 646 -39.63 -1.30 25.40
CA SER A 646 -40.10 -1.16 24.02
C SER A 646 -40.42 0.27 23.58
N GLY A 647 -40.55 1.21 24.51
CA GLY A 647 -41.25 2.46 24.28
C GLY A 647 -42.78 2.29 24.31
N ASN A 648 -43.49 3.41 24.25
CA ASN A 648 -44.93 3.51 24.05
C ASN A 648 -45.26 4.81 23.27
N SER A 649 -46.53 5.19 23.16
CA SER A 649 -46.98 6.39 22.43
C SER A 649 -46.53 7.73 23.01
N LYS A 650 -45.96 7.76 24.23
CA LYS A 650 -45.45 8.97 24.91
C LYS A 650 -43.95 8.91 25.22
N LEU A 651 -43.40 7.71 25.40
CA LEU A 651 -42.05 7.47 25.92
C LEU A 651 -41.18 6.71 24.92
N ASN A 652 -39.94 7.19 24.75
CA ASN A 652 -38.92 6.51 23.94
C ASN A 652 -38.63 5.09 24.45
N ALA A 653 -38.26 4.20 23.52
CA ALA A 653 -37.60 2.95 23.85
C ALA A 653 -36.24 3.24 24.53
N ASN A 654 -35.86 2.42 25.51
CA ASN A 654 -34.59 2.57 26.21
C ASN A 654 -34.06 1.20 26.65
N THR A 655 -32.77 1.12 26.98
CA THR A 655 -32.11 -0.09 27.49
C THR A 655 -31.19 0.29 28.65
N THR A 656 -31.30 -0.45 29.76
CA THR A 656 -30.34 -0.38 30.86
C THR A 656 -29.72 -1.75 31.14
N THR A 657 -28.63 -1.79 31.87
CA THR A 657 -27.92 -3.01 32.23
C THR A 657 -27.67 -3.09 33.73
N SER A 658 -27.83 -4.29 34.27
CA SER A 658 -27.53 -4.64 35.67
C SER A 658 -26.63 -5.88 35.68
N LYS A 659 -26.06 -6.25 36.83
CA LYS A 659 -25.34 -7.52 37.03
C LYS A 659 -26.09 -8.44 37.98
N LEU A 660 -26.06 -9.74 37.73
CA LEU A 660 -26.51 -10.77 38.65
C LEU A 660 -25.32 -11.60 39.15
N ARG A 661 -25.02 -11.50 40.44
CA ARG A 661 -24.02 -12.32 41.13
C ARG A 661 -24.70 -13.45 41.88
N LEU A 662 -24.12 -14.65 41.78
CA LEU A 662 -24.62 -15.84 42.45
C LEU A 662 -23.57 -16.39 43.40
N TYR A 663 -23.95 -16.55 44.67
CA TYR A 663 -23.13 -17.22 45.68
C TYR A 663 -23.56 -18.68 45.85
N ASN A 664 -22.61 -19.55 46.23
CA ASN A 664 -22.88 -20.93 46.67
C ASN A 664 -22.83 -21.06 48.21
N TYR A 665 -22.16 -20.12 48.89
CA TYR A 665 -21.82 -20.18 50.31
C TYR A 665 -21.94 -18.80 50.93
N VAL A 666 -22.38 -18.77 52.19
CA VAL A 666 -22.34 -17.61 53.08
C VAL A 666 -21.42 -17.98 54.24
N PHE A 667 -20.48 -17.11 54.59
CA PHE A 667 -19.54 -17.33 55.69
C PHE A 667 -19.97 -16.54 56.92
N SER A 668 -19.71 -17.07 58.12
CA SER A 668 -19.98 -16.35 59.36
C SER A 668 -18.91 -15.28 59.64
N TYR A 669 -19.29 -14.28 60.44
CA TYR A 669 -18.39 -13.22 60.92
C TYR A 669 -17.12 -13.79 61.58
N ASN A 670 -17.29 -14.81 62.45
CA ASN A 670 -16.19 -15.40 63.21
C ASN A 670 -15.21 -16.21 62.34
N GLU A 671 -15.68 -16.86 61.27
CA GLU A 671 -14.78 -17.52 60.31
C GLU A 671 -13.90 -16.51 59.57
N VAL A 672 -14.47 -15.38 59.13
CA VAL A 672 -13.71 -14.31 58.47
C VAL A 672 -12.68 -13.70 59.43
N LEU A 673 -13.06 -13.45 60.69
CA LEU A 673 -12.13 -12.98 61.73
C LEU A 673 -10.94 -13.95 61.92
N LYS A 674 -11.22 -15.25 62.10
CA LYS A 674 -10.18 -16.28 62.29
C LYS A 674 -9.28 -16.39 61.06
N LYS A 675 -9.85 -16.36 59.85
CA LYS A 675 -9.08 -16.44 58.61
C LYS A 675 -8.22 -15.20 58.36
N ALA A 676 -8.61 -14.02 58.84
CA ALA A 676 -7.75 -12.85 58.78
C ALA A 676 -6.48 -13.01 59.62
N TYR A 677 -6.58 -13.69 60.78
CA TYR A 677 -5.41 -14.05 61.57
C TYR A 677 -4.49 -15.04 60.84
N ASP A 678 -5.04 -16.15 60.32
CA ASP A 678 -4.27 -17.14 59.54
C ASP A 678 -3.52 -16.48 58.36
N VAL A 679 -4.20 -15.62 57.60
CA VAL A 679 -3.67 -14.93 56.42
C VAL A 679 -2.62 -13.88 56.80
N LYS A 680 -2.82 -13.12 57.88
CA LYS A 680 -1.82 -12.17 58.41
C LYS A 680 -0.51 -12.90 58.75
N VAL A 681 -0.59 -14.03 59.44
CA VAL A 681 0.58 -14.86 59.80
C VAL A 681 1.26 -15.42 58.55
N TYR A 682 0.51 -15.87 57.54
CA TYR A 682 1.07 -16.30 56.26
C TYR A 682 1.87 -15.18 55.57
N ILE A 683 1.31 -13.98 55.47
CA ILE A 683 1.95 -12.85 54.76
C ILE A 683 3.24 -12.42 55.47
N GLU A 684 3.23 -12.28 56.80
CA GLU A 684 4.44 -11.93 57.55
C GLU A 684 5.53 -13.03 57.49
N LYS A 685 5.14 -14.31 57.34
CA LYS A 685 6.10 -15.42 57.23
C LYS A 685 6.74 -15.55 55.85
N TYR A 686 5.98 -15.29 54.78
CA TYR A 686 6.40 -15.59 53.40
C TYR A 686 6.57 -14.36 52.50
N ASN A 687 6.30 -13.15 53.01
CA ASN A 687 6.32 -11.88 52.24
C ASN A 687 5.49 -11.94 50.94
N ALA A 688 4.39 -12.69 50.94
CA ALA A 688 3.53 -12.90 49.79
C ALA A 688 2.08 -13.15 50.22
N LEU A 689 1.11 -12.71 49.40
CA LEU A 689 -0.30 -13.02 49.62
C LEU A 689 -0.59 -14.51 49.27
N PRO A 690 -1.39 -15.24 50.08
CA PRO A 690 -1.75 -16.61 49.76
C PRO A 690 -2.65 -16.64 48.51
N LYS A 691 -2.37 -17.52 47.55
CA LYS A 691 -3.11 -17.61 46.26
C LYS A 691 -4.60 -17.89 46.44
N THR A 692 -4.98 -18.55 47.54
CA THR A 692 -6.36 -18.90 47.91
C THR A 692 -6.42 -19.00 49.44
N VAL A 693 -7.53 -18.55 50.04
CA VAL A 693 -7.78 -18.63 51.48
C VAL A 693 -8.77 -19.76 51.75
N MET A 694 -8.38 -20.76 52.55
CA MET A 694 -9.20 -21.97 52.76
C MET A 694 -10.13 -21.84 53.98
N PHE A 695 -11.44 -21.81 53.72
CA PHE A 695 -12.52 -21.89 54.70
C PHE A 695 -13.03 -23.35 54.73
N GLY A 696 -12.42 -24.18 55.57
CA GLY A 696 -12.60 -25.64 55.49
C GLY A 696 -12.15 -26.16 54.13
N SER A 697 -13.03 -26.87 53.42
CA SER A 697 -12.82 -27.33 52.04
C SER A 697 -13.08 -26.25 50.97
N VAL A 698 -13.63 -25.09 51.33
CA VAL A 698 -13.98 -24.02 50.38
C VAL A 698 -12.80 -23.06 50.18
N GLY A 699 -12.25 -23.04 48.96
CA GLY A 699 -11.24 -22.07 48.56
C GLY A 699 -11.85 -20.73 48.16
N VAL A 700 -11.47 -19.66 48.86
CA VAL A 700 -11.88 -18.27 48.60
C VAL A 700 -10.75 -17.51 47.91
N SER A 701 -11.05 -16.71 46.89
CA SER A 701 -10.02 -15.93 46.18
C SER A 701 -9.48 -14.80 47.06
N GLN A 702 -8.28 -14.27 46.73
CA GLN A 702 -7.76 -13.06 47.38
C GLN A 702 -8.76 -11.89 47.29
N VAL A 703 -9.45 -11.74 46.16
CA VAL A 703 -10.34 -10.61 45.90
C VAL A 703 -11.63 -10.73 46.71
N ASP A 704 -12.21 -11.92 46.76
CA ASP A 704 -13.36 -12.23 47.62
C ASP A 704 -13.00 -12.07 49.10
N PHE A 705 -11.78 -12.45 49.50
CA PHE A 705 -11.32 -12.28 50.88
C PHE A 705 -11.08 -10.80 51.25
N LEU A 706 -10.52 -9.99 50.35
CA LEU A 706 -10.41 -8.53 50.53
C LEU A 706 -11.80 -7.91 50.76
N TYR A 707 -12.80 -8.34 50.00
CA TYR A 707 -14.19 -7.92 50.22
C TYR A 707 -14.66 -8.33 51.63
N MET A 708 -14.46 -9.57 52.04
CA MET A 708 -14.90 -10.05 53.37
C MET A 708 -14.28 -9.24 54.53
N VAL A 709 -12.95 -9.02 54.54
CA VAL A 709 -12.32 -8.20 55.60
C VAL A 709 -12.74 -6.73 55.52
N SER A 710 -13.04 -6.22 54.32
CA SER A 710 -13.60 -4.88 54.14
C SER A 710 -15.03 -4.77 54.70
N ARG A 711 -15.85 -5.83 54.60
CA ARG A 711 -17.22 -5.91 55.14
C ARG A 711 -17.27 -5.99 56.67
N VAL A 712 -16.31 -6.68 57.29
CA VAL A 712 -16.13 -6.69 58.76
C VAL A 712 -15.93 -5.27 59.29
N LEU A 713 -15.08 -4.48 58.62
CA LEU A 713 -14.71 -3.12 59.03
C LEU A 713 -15.76 -2.04 58.66
N SER A 714 -16.68 -2.36 57.74
CA SER A 714 -17.78 -1.49 57.29
C SER A 714 -19.16 -1.89 57.86
N THR A 715 -19.16 -2.66 58.96
CA THR A 715 -20.35 -2.96 59.79
C THR A 715 -21.52 -3.62 59.03
N ASN A 716 -21.24 -4.61 58.17
CA ASN A 716 -22.28 -5.41 57.53
C ASN A 716 -21.97 -6.92 57.60
N ASN A 717 -22.92 -7.70 58.11
CA ASN A 717 -22.70 -9.08 58.56
C ASN A 717 -22.86 -10.17 57.48
N SER A 718 -22.98 -9.80 56.20
CA SER A 718 -23.13 -10.76 55.09
C SER A 718 -21.81 -10.94 54.32
N PHE A 719 -21.26 -12.15 54.33
CA PHE A 719 -19.97 -12.50 53.74
C PHE A 719 -20.13 -13.58 52.67
N TYR A 720 -19.70 -13.29 51.45
CA TYR A 720 -19.91 -14.14 50.28
C TYR A 720 -18.63 -14.24 49.44
N ALA A 721 -18.37 -15.41 48.86
CA ALA A 721 -17.45 -15.54 47.73
C ALA A 721 -18.25 -15.46 46.43
N MET A 722 -18.01 -14.43 45.61
CA MET A 722 -18.76 -14.14 44.38
C MET A 722 -17.90 -14.14 43.11
N GLY A 723 -16.59 -14.43 43.21
CA GLY A 723 -15.66 -14.35 42.09
C GLY A 723 -15.39 -12.90 41.70
N TYR A 724 -15.16 -12.03 42.68
CA TYR A 724 -14.81 -10.64 42.44
C TYR A 724 -13.47 -10.48 41.71
N MET A 725 -13.32 -9.42 40.92
CA MET A 725 -12.12 -9.18 40.10
C MET A 725 -11.22 -8.07 40.67
N ALA A 726 -9.91 -8.28 40.71
CA ALA A 726 -8.99 -7.18 40.94
C ALA A 726 -8.90 -6.29 39.69
N LYS A 727 -8.75 -4.97 39.89
CA LYS A 727 -8.24 -4.04 38.87
C LYS A 727 -6.84 -3.58 39.26
N THR A 728 -6.03 -3.26 38.25
CA THR A 728 -4.66 -2.75 38.41
C THR A 728 -4.67 -1.48 39.26
N SER A 729 -4.03 -1.56 40.43
CA SER A 729 -3.87 -0.46 41.38
C SER A 729 -2.66 0.41 41.07
N SER A 730 -2.68 1.65 41.55
CA SER A 730 -1.48 2.48 41.76
C SER A 730 -0.40 1.76 42.58
N SER A 731 0.87 2.11 42.39
CA SER A 731 1.96 1.71 43.29
C SER A 731 1.85 2.40 44.66
N THR A 732 2.16 1.70 45.74
CA THR A 732 2.16 2.27 47.10
C THR A 732 3.15 3.42 47.23
N SER A 733 2.65 4.59 47.64
CA SER A 733 3.44 5.83 47.67
C SER A 733 4.31 6.00 48.91
N LYS A 734 4.02 5.27 50.00
CA LYS A 734 4.78 5.33 51.26
C LYS A 734 4.52 4.08 52.11
N TYR A 735 5.58 3.51 52.69
CA TYR A 735 5.53 2.35 53.59
C TYR A 735 5.84 2.75 55.03
N GLY A 736 5.52 1.90 56.00
CA GLY A 736 5.86 2.10 57.42
C GLY A 736 5.06 3.19 58.14
N VAL A 737 3.96 3.67 57.53
CA VAL A 737 3.10 4.71 58.12
C VAL A 737 1.97 4.08 58.94
N ASN A 738 1.66 4.68 60.08
CA ASN A 738 0.45 4.39 60.86
C ASN A 738 -0.76 4.99 60.15
N ILE A 739 -1.65 4.15 59.64
CA ILE A 739 -2.94 4.53 59.09
C ILE A 739 -3.98 4.37 60.21
N TYR A 740 -4.64 5.46 60.62
CA TYR A 740 -5.49 5.44 61.82
C TYR A 740 -6.84 4.77 61.57
N LYS A 741 -7.54 4.43 62.67
CA LYS A 741 -8.82 3.72 62.69
C LYS A 741 -9.87 4.32 61.75
N ASN A 742 -9.99 5.65 61.72
CA ASN A 742 -10.96 6.33 60.87
C ASN A 742 -10.60 6.22 59.38
N ASP A 743 -9.30 6.26 59.04
CA ASP A 743 -8.82 6.16 57.67
C ASP A 743 -9.00 4.75 57.10
N TYR A 744 -8.54 3.71 57.79
CA TYR A 744 -8.68 2.34 57.29
C TYR A 744 -10.14 1.87 57.32
N ALA A 745 -10.98 2.36 58.25
CA ALA A 745 -12.42 2.10 58.21
C ALA A 745 -13.09 2.79 57.01
N SER A 746 -12.70 4.03 56.67
CA SER A 746 -13.20 4.73 55.48
C SER A 746 -12.78 4.04 54.19
N LEU A 747 -11.52 3.60 54.09
CA LEU A 747 -11.02 2.76 53.00
C LEU A 747 -11.83 1.46 52.87
N SER A 748 -12.13 0.79 53.97
CA SER A 748 -12.91 -0.46 53.95
C SER A 748 -14.33 -0.26 53.39
N LYS A 749 -14.97 0.89 53.70
CA LYS A 749 -16.26 1.28 53.14
C LYS A 749 -16.16 1.54 51.64
N GLU A 750 -15.12 2.22 51.18
CA GLU A 750 -14.89 2.48 49.74
C GLU A 750 -14.67 1.17 48.96
N ILE A 751 -13.84 0.26 49.48
CA ILE A 751 -13.55 -1.03 48.86
C ILE A 751 -14.82 -1.91 48.83
N ALA A 752 -15.54 -2.01 49.95
CA ALA A 752 -16.83 -2.73 50.00
C ALA A 752 -17.86 -2.15 49.02
N TYR A 753 -18.00 -0.82 48.95
CA TYR A 753 -18.89 -0.13 48.01
C TYR A 753 -18.50 -0.40 46.54
N ASN A 754 -17.21 -0.43 46.21
CA ASN A 754 -16.75 -0.74 44.85
C ASN A 754 -17.08 -2.19 44.44
N PHE A 755 -16.95 -3.15 45.37
CA PHE A 755 -17.36 -4.54 45.13
C PHE A 755 -18.89 -4.71 45.03
N ASP A 756 -19.66 -4.08 45.93
CA ASP A 756 -21.12 -4.13 45.88
C ASP A 756 -21.67 -3.46 44.61
N THR A 757 -21.13 -2.29 44.21
CA THR A 757 -21.65 -1.48 43.10
C THR A 757 -21.13 -1.91 41.73
N TYR A 758 -19.85 -2.29 41.64
CA TYR A 758 -19.20 -2.64 40.37
C TYR A 758 -18.70 -4.09 40.34
N GLY A 759 -18.20 -4.60 41.48
CA GLY A 759 -17.61 -5.93 41.62
C GLY A 759 -16.19 -6.06 41.14
N TYR A 760 -15.44 -4.98 41.25
CA TYR A 760 -13.99 -5.00 41.19
C TYR A 760 -13.42 -4.10 42.28
N SER A 761 -12.14 -4.31 42.62
CA SER A 761 -11.42 -3.41 43.53
C SER A 761 -11.35 -1.98 42.94
N PRO A 762 -11.34 -0.93 43.78
CA PRO A 762 -11.07 0.42 43.29
C PRO A 762 -9.71 0.50 42.59
N VAL A 763 -9.62 1.35 41.55
CA VAL A 763 -8.43 1.47 40.68
C VAL A 763 -7.33 2.31 41.33
N ASN A 764 -7.73 3.36 42.07
CA ASN A 764 -6.82 4.30 42.71
C ASN A 764 -7.02 4.21 44.23
N ILE A 765 -6.58 3.11 44.82
CA ILE A 765 -6.77 2.86 46.25
C ILE A 765 -6.01 3.93 47.05
N LYS A 766 -6.71 4.70 47.89
CA LYS A 766 -6.12 5.79 48.68
C LYS A 766 -6.58 5.78 50.12
N VAL A 767 -5.68 6.15 51.03
CA VAL A 767 -5.96 6.25 52.47
C VAL A 767 -5.02 7.24 53.15
N ALA A 768 -5.53 8.10 54.03
CA ALA A 768 -4.76 9.18 54.68
C ALA A 768 -3.90 10.04 53.70
N GLY A 769 -4.40 10.26 52.48
CA GLY A 769 -3.69 10.97 51.40
C GLY A 769 -2.68 10.13 50.60
N TYR A 770 -2.25 8.97 51.11
CA TYR A 770 -1.36 8.04 50.41
C TYR A 770 -2.10 7.23 49.36
N SER A 771 -1.39 6.79 48.31
CA SER A 771 -1.89 5.78 47.36
C SER A 771 -1.34 4.40 47.74
N LEU A 772 -2.12 3.35 47.56
CA LEU A 772 -1.77 1.96 47.87
C LEU A 772 -1.88 1.05 46.63
N SER A 773 -1.11 -0.04 46.68
CA SER A 773 -1.33 -1.24 45.87
C SER A 773 -2.51 -2.06 46.40
N TYR A 774 -3.00 -2.97 45.56
CA TYR A 774 -4.00 -3.97 45.95
C TYR A 774 -3.47 -4.89 47.07
N GLU A 775 -2.22 -5.31 46.97
CA GLU A 775 -1.52 -6.18 47.92
C GLU A 775 -1.37 -5.53 49.30
N ASP A 776 -1.03 -4.24 49.32
CA ASP A 776 -0.84 -3.45 50.53
C ASP A 776 -2.17 -3.11 51.21
N ALA A 777 -3.20 -2.81 50.43
CA ALA A 777 -4.56 -2.61 50.95
C ALA A 777 -5.14 -3.90 51.54
N TYR A 778 -4.91 -5.05 50.88
CA TYR A 778 -5.24 -6.38 51.39
C TYR A 778 -4.56 -6.63 52.74
N TYR A 779 -3.25 -6.39 52.84
CA TYR A 779 -2.53 -6.60 54.08
C TYR A 779 -2.97 -5.65 55.20
N LEU A 780 -3.12 -4.35 54.91
CA LEU A 780 -3.53 -3.32 55.87
C LEU A 780 -4.85 -3.65 56.57
N LEU A 781 -5.87 -4.04 55.80
CA LEU A 781 -7.19 -4.39 56.33
C LEU A 781 -7.19 -5.77 57.00
N THR A 782 -6.49 -6.75 56.43
CA THR A 782 -6.34 -8.09 57.04
C THR A 782 -5.65 -8.00 58.41
N ARG A 783 -4.63 -7.13 58.56
CA ARG A 783 -3.95 -6.85 59.83
C ARG A 783 -4.90 -6.24 60.88
N ALA A 784 -5.78 -5.31 60.47
CA ALA A 784 -6.78 -4.71 61.37
C ALA A 784 -7.83 -5.74 61.83
N VAL A 785 -8.32 -6.60 60.93
CA VAL A 785 -9.28 -7.66 61.27
C VAL A 785 -8.63 -8.79 62.08
N SER A 786 -7.36 -9.13 61.81
CA SER A 786 -6.55 -10.04 62.63
C SER A 786 -6.39 -9.53 64.07
N TYR A 787 -6.16 -8.23 64.25
CA TYR A 787 -6.07 -7.63 65.57
C TYR A 787 -7.42 -7.68 66.31
N LEU A 788 -8.54 -7.43 65.61
CA LEU A 788 -9.90 -7.56 66.14
C LEU A 788 -10.22 -8.99 66.60
N TYR A 789 -9.81 -10.01 65.83
CA TYR A 789 -10.00 -11.41 66.22
C TYR A 789 -9.34 -11.74 67.57
N VAL A 790 -8.12 -11.25 67.80
CA VAL A 790 -7.34 -11.51 69.02
C VAL A 790 -7.86 -10.65 70.19
N ASN A 791 -7.86 -9.33 70.04
CA ASN A 791 -8.05 -8.37 71.14
C ASN A 791 -9.51 -7.97 71.37
N LYS A 792 -10.45 -8.49 70.56
CA LYS A 792 -11.90 -8.17 70.54
C LYS A 792 -12.26 -6.70 70.26
N ASN A 793 -11.25 -5.84 70.09
CA ASN A 793 -11.34 -4.44 69.73
C ASN A 793 -10.51 -4.15 68.47
N LEU A 794 -10.91 -3.14 67.70
CA LEU A 794 -10.14 -2.65 66.55
C LEU A 794 -8.92 -1.80 66.99
N PRO A 795 -7.76 -1.94 66.33
CA PRO A 795 -6.55 -1.21 66.72
C PRO A 795 -6.65 0.28 66.37
N ASN A 796 -5.99 1.13 67.15
CA ASN A 796 -5.97 2.59 66.91
C ASN A 796 -5.35 2.96 65.55
N TYR A 797 -4.43 2.14 65.04
CA TYR A 797 -3.88 2.23 63.70
C TYR A 797 -3.54 0.83 63.14
N SER A 798 -3.42 0.74 61.81
CA SER A 798 -2.81 -0.40 61.10
C SER A 798 -1.67 0.11 60.23
N THR A 799 -0.78 -0.76 59.75
CA THR A 799 0.44 -0.37 59.03
C THR A 799 0.62 -1.11 57.71
N VAL A 800 1.26 -0.43 56.75
CA VAL A 800 1.65 -0.99 55.45
C VAL A 800 3.13 -1.37 55.47
N LEU A 801 3.45 -2.61 55.13
CA LEU A 801 4.84 -3.11 55.00
C LEU A 801 5.26 -3.12 53.53
N ASN A 802 6.56 -3.06 53.25
CA ASN A 802 7.10 -3.16 51.88
C ASN A 802 7.13 -4.64 51.44
N ILE A 803 5.97 -5.18 51.07
CA ILE A 803 5.79 -6.57 50.64
C ILE A 803 6.30 -6.69 49.19
N LYS A 804 7.59 -7.03 49.04
CA LYS A 804 8.20 -7.27 47.73
C LYS A 804 7.69 -8.57 47.12
N THR A 805 7.18 -8.51 45.89
CA THR A 805 7.00 -9.71 45.04
C THR A 805 8.33 -10.46 44.95
N ALA A 806 8.32 -11.76 45.24
CA ALA A 806 9.53 -12.57 45.30
C ALA A 806 10.33 -12.54 43.97
N ASN A 807 11.60 -12.14 44.08
CA ASN A 807 12.61 -12.18 43.03
C ASN A 807 13.86 -12.83 43.63
N GLN A 808 14.52 -13.70 42.85
CA GLN A 808 15.53 -14.68 43.32
C GLN A 808 14.91 -15.80 44.20
N THR A 809 15.33 -17.07 44.14
CA THR A 809 16.38 -17.70 43.29
C THR A 809 16.06 -19.17 43.05
N SER A 810 16.12 -19.65 41.79
CA SER A 810 16.49 -21.04 41.47
C SER A 810 16.87 -21.14 39.97
N ASN A 811 18.12 -21.48 39.71
CA ASN A 811 18.67 -21.89 38.41
C ASN A 811 19.32 -23.27 38.65
N PRO A 812 19.41 -24.21 37.68
CA PRO A 812 19.04 -24.11 36.27
C PRO A 812 18.07 -25.21 35.78
N SER A 813 17.40 -24.96 34.65
CA SER A 813 16.96 -26.00 33.70
C SER A 813 16.71 -25.40 32.32
N THR A 814 17.07 -26.14 31.26
CA THR A 814 17.21 -25.61 29.90
C THR A 814 15.96 -25.80 29.04
N SER A 815 15.33 -24.71 28.58
CA SER A 815 14.36 -24.73 27.47
C SER A 815 14.39 -23.40 26.68
N ASN A 816 14.27 -23.47 25.34
CA ASN A 816 14.42 -22.32 24.44
C ASN A 816 13.35 -21.22 24.63
N PRO A 817 13.65 -19.97 24.25
CA PRO A 817 12.64 -18.92 24.11
C PRO A 817 11.72 -19.13 22.90
N SER A 818 10.50 -18.59 23.00
CA SER A 818 9.44 -18.47 21.98
C SER A 818 8.61 -19.72 21.62
N THR A 819 7.34 -19.68 22.03
CA THR A 819 6.29 -20.68 21.73
C THR A 819 5.28 -20.16 20.69
N ASN A 820 5.71 -19.36 19.72
CA ASN A 820 4.85 -18.92 18.62
C ASN A 820 4.53 -20.12 17.70
N THR A 821 3.25 -20.39 17.48
CA THR A 821 2.80 -21.47 16.57
C THR A 821 3.15 -21.13 15.12
N VAL A 822 3.88 -22.03 14.47
CA VAL A 822 4.29 -21.89 13.07
C VAL A 822 3.12 -22.28 12.14
N PRO A 823 2.70 -21.43 11.19
CA PRO A 823 1.65 -21.79 10.22
C PRO A 823 2.10 -22.86 9.22
N ASP A 824 1.18 -23.74 8.83
CA ASP A 824 1.45 -24.87 7.92
C ASP A 824 2.06 -24.42 6.57
N GLY A 825 3.13 -25.09 6.16
CA GLY A 825 3.90 -24.78 4.96
C GLY A 825 4.94 -23.65 5.11
N TYR A 826 4.97 -22.94 6.24
CA TYR A 826 5.89 -21.81 6.45
C TYR A 826 7.23 -22.19 7.11
N SER A 827 7.41 -23.43 7.58
CA SER A 827 8.63 -23.90 8.27
C SER A 827 9.92 -23.66 7.49
N GLN A 828 9.86 -23.70 6.16
CA GLN A 828 10.97 -23.35 5.25
C GLN A 828 11.52 -21.92 5.48
N TYR A 829 10.70 -21.00 6.00
CA TYR A 829 11.06 -19.62 6.30
C TYR A 829 11.57 -19.41 7.74
N LEU A 830 11.88 -20.49 8.47
CA LEU A 830 12.51 -20.48 9.80
C LEU A 830 13.95 -21.03 9.80
N VAL A 831 14.38 -21.64 8.70
CA VAL A 831 15.68 -22.33 8.61
C VAL A 831 16.85 -21.35 8.71
N SER A 832 17.94 -21.76 9.38
CA SER A 832 19.19 -21.00 9.45
C SER A 832 19.92 -20.98 8.10
N SER A 833 20.72 -19.96 7.82
CA SER A 833 21.64 -19.96 6.66
C SER A 833 23.00 -19.35 7.03
N LYS A 834 23.99 -19.44 6.12
CA LYS A 834 25.39 -19.07 6.36
C LYS A 834 25.60 -17.76 7.15
N ASN A 835 24.87 -16.70 6.79
CA ASN A 835 24.98 -15.37 7.40
C ASN A 835 23.71 -14.99 8.20
N CYS A 836 22.86 -15.97 8.52
CA CYS A 836 21.61 -15.80 9.27
C CYS A 836 21.48 -16.94 10.28
N GLU A 837 22.17 -16.75 11.39
CA GLU A 837 22.54 -17.77 12.39
C GLU A 837 21.44 -17.90 13.46
N VAL A 838 20.25 -18.35 13.06
CA VAL A 838 19.03 -18.46 13.88
C VAL A 838 19.24 -19.17 15.22
N ASN A 839 20.11 -20.17 15.27
CA ASN A 839 20.37 -20.92 16.50
C ASN A 839 21.41 -20.27 17.44
N SER A 840 22.04 -19.16 17.03
CA SER A 840 23.10 -18.48 17.78
C SER A 840 22.65 -17.95 19.14
N THR A 841 23.46 -18.20 20.17
CA THR A 841 23.30 -17.64 21.52
C THR A 841 23.24 -16.11 21.51
N ALA A 842 23.99 -15.44 20.61
CA ALA A 842 23.95 -13.97 20.49
C ALA A 842 22.57 -13.49 19.99
N ILE A 843 22.02 -14.15 18.97
CA ILE A 843 20.70 -13.84 18.40
C ILE A 843 19.59 -14.16 19.42
N LYS A 844 19.68 -15.30 20.13
CA LYS A 844 18.75 -15.66 21.22
C LYS A 844 18.78 -14.63 22.36
N ASN A 845 19.95 -14.17 22.77
CA ASN A 845 20.09 -13.15 23.81
C ASN A 845 19.56 -11.77 23.37
N ALA A 846 19.78 -11.38 22.11
CA ALA A 846 19.19 -10.17 21.54
C ALA A 846 17.66 -10.27 21.48
N LEU A 847 17.12 -11.44 21.07
CA LEU A 847 15.69 -11.69 21.04
C LEU A 847 15.07 -11.57 22.43
N SER A 848 15.61 -12.26 23.44
CA SER A 848 15.10 -12.20 24.81
C SER A 848 15.08 -10.78 25.40
N LYS A 849 16.04 -9.93 25.00
CA LYS A 849 16.02 -8.49 25.33
C LYS A 849 14.94 -7.72 24.55
N ALA A 850 14.75 -8.04 23.27
CA ALA A 850 13.76 -7.37 22.42
C ALA A 850 12.30 -7.66 22.82
N ILE A 851 12.00 -8.87 23.31
CA ILE A 851 10.64 -9.30 23.65
C ILE A 851 10.35 -9.39 25.17
N ALA A 852 11.22 -8.81 26.02
CA ALA A 852 11.05 -8.83 27.47
C ALA A 852 9.70 -8.20 27.88
N GLY A 853 8.82 -9.00 28.48
CA GLY A 853 7.45 -8.59 28.85
C GLY A 853 6.46 -8.46 27.68
N VAL A 854 6.86 -8.76 26.44
CA VAL A 854 6.04 -8.57 25.23
C VAL A 854 5.28 -9.84 24.87
N THR A 855 3.95 -9.80 24.99
CA THR A 855 3.05 -10.91 24.66
C THR A 855 2.43 -10.77 23.26
N GLY A 856 2.29 -11.89 22.56
CA GLY A 856 1.64 -11.99 21.24
C GLY A 856 2.57 -11.75 20.05
N THR A 857 2.47 -12.62 19.03
CA THR A 857 3.40 -12.73 17.89
C THR A 857 3.58 -11.42 17.12
N TYR A 858 2.51 -10.64 16.92
CA TYR A 858 2.59 -9.33 16.25
C TYR A 858 3.35 -8.29 17.06
N ASN A 859 3.09 -8.21 18.36
CA ASN A 859 3.79 -7.29 19.24
C ASN A 859 5.28 -7.65 19.34
N GLN A 860 5.60 -8.95 19.36
CA GLN A 860 6.96 -9.45 19.31
C GLN A 860 7.66 -9.10 17.99
N ALA A 861 7.00 -9.25 16.84
CA ALA A 861 7.57 -8.82 15.55
C ALA A 861 7.86 -7.30 15.52
N VAL A 862 6.93 -6.46 16.01
CA VAL A 862 7.13 -5.02 16.13
C VAL A 862 8.29 -4.70 17.08
N ALA A 863 8.38 -5.38 18.23
CA ALA A 863 9.44 -5.18 19.21
C ALA A 863 10.83 -5.60 18.67
N ILE A 864 10.92 -6.71 17.92
CA ILE A 864 12.15 -7.15 17.23
C ILE A 864 12.59 -6.12 16.19
N PHE A 865 11.67 -5.59 15.36
CA PHE A 865 12.00 -4.55 14.39
C PHE A 865 12.50 -3.26 15.08
N ASN A 866 11.78 -2.78 16.10
CA ASN A 866 12.17 -1.60 16.87
C ASN A 866 13.51 -1.81 17.59
N TYR A 867 13.78 -3.03 18.08
CA TYR A 867 15.07 -3.39 18.67
C TYR A 867 16.19 -3.28 17.64
N VAL A 868 16.06 -3.87 16.44
CA VAL A 868 17.10 -3.80 15.41
C VAL A 868 17.34 -2.35 14.97
N ASN A 869 16.30 -1.58 14.64
CA ASN A 869 16.45 -0.16 14.29
C ASN A 869 17.18 0.65 15.38
N LYS A 870 16.90 0.39 16.66
CA LYS A 870 17.59 1.05 17.78
C LYS A 870 19.06 0.62 17.94
N HIS A 871 19.40 -0.60 17.52
CA HIS A 871 20.76 -1.15 17.69
C HIS A 871 21.63 -1.05 16.44
N THR A 872 21.10 -0.77 15.24
CA THR A 872 21.90 -0.72 13.99
C THR A 872 21.78 0.58 13.20
N SER A 873 22.91 1.21 12.92
CA SER A 873 23.05 2.29 11.94
C SER A 873 23.34 1.77 10.53
N TYR A 874 22.98 2.54 9.49
CA TYR A 874 23.32 2.18 8.11
C TYR A 874 24.80 2.45 7.78
N SER A 875 25.43 1.55 7.02
CA SER A 875 26.80 1.69 6.51
C SER A 875 26.90 1.20 5.06
N GLY A 876 27.56 1.97 4.19
CA GLY A 876 27.62 1.70 2.76
C GLY A 876 28.77 0.77 2.36
N TYR A 877 28.46 -0.47 1.99
CA TYR A 877 29.37 -1.41 1.34
C TYR A 877 28.59 -2.44 0.50
N TYR A 878 29.29 -3.16 -0.38
CA TYR A 878 28.70 -4.17 -1.27
C TYR A 878 28.59 -5.55 -0.60
N ASN A 879 27.54 -6.29 -0.96
CA ASN A 879 27.21 -7.66 -0.51
C ASN A 879 27.14 -7.83 1.02
N THR A 880 26.97 -9.06 1.50
CA THR A 880 27.14 -9.41 2.92
C THR A 880 28.62 -9.33 3.32
N ARG A 881 28.91 -8.76 4.48
CA ARG A 881 30.28 -8.66 5.05
C ARG A 881 30.36 -9.16 6.49
N TYR A 882 29.27 -9.04 7.25
CA TYR A 882 29.24 -9.34 8.68
C TYR A 882 28.16 -10.35 9.09
N GLY A 883 27.08 -10.52 8.30
CA GLY A 883 25.96 -11.39 8.67
C GLY A 883 25.20 -10.93 9.92
N ALA A 884 24.23 -11.73 10.37
CA ALA A 884 23.36 -11.34 11.48
C ALA A 884 24.14 -11.12 12.78
N ILE A 885 25.02 -12.06 13.17
CA ILE A 885 25.84 -11.92 14.39
C ILE A 885 26.80 -10.73 14.26
N GLY A 886 27.48 -10.61 13.13
CA GLY A 886 28.51 -9.58 12.96
C GLY A 886 27.96 -8.16 12.88
N THR A 887 26.72 -7.97 12.42
CA THR A 887 26.02 -6.67 12.47
C THR A 887 25.43 -6.39 13.85
N LEU A 888 24.87 -7.39 14.55
CA LEU A 888 24.42 -7.25 15.94
C LEU A 888 25.55 -6.77 16.85
N ASN A 889 26.74 -7.37 16.73
CA ASN A 889 27.90 -7.05 17.57
C ASN A 889 28.57 -5.70 17.19
N ARG A 890 28.36 -5.19 15.97
CA ARG A 890 28.96 -3.92 15.49
C ARG A 890 28.06 -2.71 15.65
N GLY A 891 26.74 -2.93 15.73
CA GLY A 891 25.76 -1.84 15.71
C GLY A 891 25.66 -1.11 14.36
N TYR A 892 26.11 -1.71 13.26
CA TYR A 892 25.90 -1.18 11.91
C TYR A 892 25.87 -2.26 10.83
N GLY A 893 25.16 -1.97 9.73
CA GLY A 893 24.94 -2.87 8.61
C GLY A 893 24.62 -2.15 7.30
N ASN A 894 24.88 -2.79 6.16
CA ASN A 894 24.25 -2.39 4.89
C ASN A 894 22.86 -3.04 4.77
N CYS A 895 22.20 -2.89 3.62
CA CYS A 895 20.88 -3.48 3.40
C CYS A 895 20.86 -5.02 3.50
N VAL A 896 21.93 -5.69 3.08
CA VAL A 896 22.07 -7.15 3.13
C VAL A 896 22.22 -7.65 4.57
N ASP A 897 23.20 -7.10 5.30
CA ASP A 897 23.52 -7.55 6.66
C ASP A 897 22.48 -7.13 7.70
N THR A 898 21.85 -5.95 7.55
CA THR A 898 20.70 -5.58 8.41
C THR A 898 19.48 -6.46 8.13
N ALA A 899 19.23 -6.85 6.87
CA ALA A 899 18.18 -7.83 6.56
C ALA A 899 18.50 -9.22 7.13
N HIS A 900 19.78 -9.64 7.14
CA HIS A 900 20.20 -10.87 7.82
C HIS A 900 19.87 -10.84 9.32
N LEU A 901 20.16 -9.75 10.04
CA LEU A 901 19.86 -9.62 11.47
C LEU A 901 18.35 -9.64 11.76
N VAL A 902 17.56 -8.84 11.03
CA VAL A 902 16.08 -8.84 11.19
C VAL A 902 15.52 -10.25 11.00
N ILE A 903 15.93 -10.95 9.95
CA ILE A 903 15.42 -12.30 9.65
C ILE A 903 15.91 -13.32 10.69
N ALA A 904 17.16 -13.21 11.17
CA ALA A 904 17.66 -14.11 12.22
C ALA A 904 16.82 -14.00 13.49
N MET A 905 16.58 -12.79 14.00
CA MET A 905 15.80 -12.58 15.22
C MET A 905 14.33 -13.02 15.06
N MET A 906 13.70 -12.73 13.92
CA MET A 906 12.32 -13.17 13.62
C MET A 906 12.21 -14.71 13.58
N ARG A 907 13.12 -15.38 12.87
CA ARG A 907 13.16 -16.85 12.78
C ARG A 907 13.41 -17.49 14.15
N THR A 908 14.28 -16.90 14.97
CA THR A 908 14.58 -17.34 16.34
C THR A 908 13.35 -17.23 17.26
N ALA A 909 12.41 -16.34 16.93
CA ALA A 909 11.13 -16.15 17.62
C ALA A 909 10.01 -17.07 17.09
N ASN A 910 10.32 -18.04 16.21
CA ASN A 910 9.35 -18.84 15.45
C ASN A 910 8.40 -18.00 14.55
N ILE A 911 8.85 -16.82 14.09
CA ILE A 911 8.12 -15.94 13.17
C ILE A 911 8.66 -16.10 11.74
N PRO A 912 7.88 -16.62 10.77
CA PRO A 912 8.38 -16.89 9.42
C PRO A 912 8.83 -15.62 8.68
N ALA A 913 10.07 -15.60 8.19
CA ALA A 913 10.65 -14.42 7.54
C ALA A 913 11.50 -14.78 6.31
N ARG A 914 11.56 -13.89 5.30
CA ARG A 914 12.24 -14.11 4.02
C ARG A 914 12.88 -12.85 3.44
N TYR A 915 13.88 -13.03 2.58
CA TYR A 915 14.55 -11.93 1.90
C TYR A 915 13.78 -11.48 0.65
N CYS A 916 13.81 -10.18 0.39
CA CYS A 916 13.42 -9.56 -0.86
C CYS A 916 14.62 -8.78 -1.44
N HIS A 917 14.83 -8.86 -2.76
CA HIS A 917 15.82 -8.08 -3.51
C HIS A 917 15.16 -7.48 -4.75
N ALA A 918 15.37 -6.18 -4.97
CA ALA A 918 14.96 -5.46 -6.18
C ALA A 918 15.85 -4.21 -6.39
N THR A 919 15.83 -3.64 -7.59
CA THR A 919 16.24 -2.23 -7.76
C THR A 919 15.19 -1.33 -7.13
N CYS A 920 15.59 -0.45 -6.22
CA CYS A 920 14.70 0.47 -5.50
C CYS A 920 15.08 1.94 -5.72
N TYR A 921 14.07 2.82 -5.69
CA TYR A 921 14.16 4.26 -5.94
C TYR A 921 13.97 5.01 -4.62
N PHE A 922 15.07 5.47 -4.02
CA PHE A 922 15.08 6.12 -2.71
C PHE A 922 14.62 7.59 -2.77
N ARG A 923 14.12 8.11 -1.64
CA ARG A 923 13.72 9.53 -1.52
C ARG A 923 14.89 10.51 -1.67
N SER A 924 16.12 10.04 -1.46
CA SER A 924 17.36 10.77 -1.74
C SER A 924 17.72 10.86 -3.24
N GLY A 925 16.91 10.29 -4.14
CA GLY A 925 17.23 10.17 -5.57
C GLY A 925 18.15 9.01 -5.92
N LEU A 926 18.72 8.30 -4.93
CA LEU A 926 19.53 7.10 -5.16
C LEU A 926 18.68 5.98 -5.79
N VAL A 927 19.19 5.38 -6.86
CA VAL A 927 18.61 4.18 -7.49
C VAL A 927 19.66 3.07 -7.44
N THR A 928 19.37 1.99 -6.71
CA THR A 928 20.34 0.91 -6.48
C THR A 928 19.66 -0.44 -6.21
N GLY A 929 20.41 -1.54 -6.26
CA GLY A 929 19.97 -2.84 -5.75
C GLY A 929 19.85 -2.79 -4.23
N HIS A 930 18.69 -3.20 -3.71
CA HIS A 930 18.35 -3.09 -2.29
C HIS A 930 17.72 -4.37 -1.76
N VAL A 931 18.10 -4.75 -0.54
CA VAL A 931 17.66 -5.96 0.15
C VAL A 931 16.92 -5.59 1.44
N TRP A 932 15.79 -6.24 1.70
CA TRP A 932 15.01 -6.06 2.92
C TRP A 932 14.27 -7.34 3.31
N ALA A 933 13.68 -7.38 4.51
CA ALA A 933 12.92 -8.54 4.99
C ALA A 933 11.41 -8.42 4.71
N GLU A 934 10.77 -9.53 4.36
CA GLU A 934 9.33 -9.72 4.53
C GLU A 934 9.09 -10.70 5.69
N VAL A 935 8.14 -10.37 6.58
CA VAL A 935 7.81 -11.15 7.79
C VAL A 935 6.33 -11.53 7.77
N TYR A 936 6.00 -12.78 8.06
CA TYR A 936 4.62 -13.30 8.04
C TYR A 936 4.01 -13.33 9.44
N VAL A 937 2.92 -12.59 9.63
CA VAL A 937 2.17 -12.54 10.90
C VAL A 937 0.67 -12.44 10.59
N ASN A 938 -0.18 -13.08 11.38
CA ASN A 938 -1.65 -12.97 11.32
C ASN A 938 -2.22 -13.08 9.89
N GLY A 939 -1.74 -14.06 9.10
CA GLY A 939 -2.20 -14.32 7.74
C GLY A 939 -1.53 -13.50 6.63
N LYS A 940 -0.65 -12.54 6.94
CA LYS A 940 -0.13 -11.54 5.98
C LYS A 940 1.40 -11.37 6.05
N TRP A 941 2.01 -11.13 4.89
CA TRP A 941 3.40 -10.65 4.78
C TRP A 941 3.49 -9.13 4.97
N TYR A 942 4.35 -8.68 5.87
CA TYR A 942 4.68 -7.28 6.16
C TYR A 942 6.09 -6.96 5.65
N LYS A 943 6.30 -5.77 5.08
CA LYS A 943 7.65 -5.28 4.73
C LYS A 943 8.36 -4.79 5.99
N CYS A 944 9.61 -5.17 6.15
CA CYS A 944 10.41 -4.97 7.36
C CYS A 944 11.83 -4.53 6.94
N ASP A 945 11.99 -3.25 6.63
CA ASP A 945 13.23 -2.65 6.14
C ASP A 945 13.88 -1.81 7.24
N GLY A 946 14.88 -2.40 7.91
CA GLY A 946 15.60 -1.78 9.01
C GLY A 946 16.71 -0.80 8.60
N THR A 947 16.82 -0.41 7.33
CA THR A 947 17.88 0.50 6.86
C THR A 947 17.63 1.99 7.16
N SER A 948 16.54 2.34 7.84
CA SER A 948 16.23 3.73 8.21
C SER A 948 15.33 3.81 9.44
N ASN A 949 15.68 4.70 10.37
CA ASN A 949 14.88 5.03 11.54
C ASN A 949 13.55 5.74 11.22
N SER A 950 13.35 6.19 9.97
CA SER A 950 12.07 6.69 9.50
C SER A 950 11.07 5.57 9.16
N ASN A 951 11.55 4.33 8.94
CA ASN A 951 10.70 3.19 8.63
C ASN A 951 10.02 2.65 9.90
N THR A 952 8.79 2.15 9.74
CA THR A 952 8.01 1.49 10.79
C THR A 952 7.62 0.08 10.34
N PHE A 953 7.31 -0.82 11.27
CA PHE A 953 6.99 -2.21 10.93
C PHE A 953 5.78 -2.27 9.96
N GLY A 954 5.99 -2.81 8.76
CA GLY A 954 4.97 -2.87 7.70
C GLY A 954 4.84 -1.62 6.82
N ASN A 955 5.49 -0.50 7.18
CA ASN A 955 5.35 0.80 6.52
C ASN A 955 6.72 1.44 6.25
N ILE A 956 7.13 1.42 4.98
CA ILE A 956 8.48 1.80 4.54
C ILE A 956 8.41 3.14 3.81
N VAL A 957 9.28 4.08 4.19
CA VAL A 957 9.23 5.49 3.73
C VAL A 957 10.56 6.04 3.22
N ASN A 958 11.68 5.31 3.38
CA ASN A 958 12.98 5.74 2.83
C ASN A 958 13.08 5.59 1.29
N TRP A 959 12.25 4.73 0.68
CA TRP A 959 12.10 4.62 -0.78
C TRP A 959 10.65 4.76 -1.26
N ASN A 960 10.51 5.21 -2.51
CA ASN A 960 9.23 5.52 -3.15
C ASN A 960 8.66 4.31 -3.93
N SER A 961 9.53 3.52 -4.54
CA SER A 961 9.15 2.30 -5.28
C SER A 961 10.32 1.34 -5.42
N CYS A 962 10.03 0.10 -5.83
CA CYS A 962 11.00 -0.87 -6.28
C CYS A 962 10.48 -1.59 -7.53
N GLY A 963 11.39 -2.08 -8.37
CA GLY A 963 11.07 -2.92 -9.53
C GLY A 963 10.68 -4.35 -9.15
N SER A 964 10.87 -5.29 -10.09
CA SER A 964 10.56 -6.72 -9.90
C SER A 964 11.25 -7.30 -8.66
N ILE A 965 10.45 -7.80 -7.71
CA ILE A 965 10.93 -8.28 -6.41
C ILE A 965 11.21 -9.77 -6.47
N THR A 966 12.50 -10.14 -6.45
CA THR A 966 12.92 -11.53 -6.28
C THR A 966 12.96 -11.86 -4.79
N ARG A 967 12.54 -13.08 -4.42
CA ARG A 967 12.41 -13.52 -3.01
C ARG A 967 13.22 -14.77 -2.73
N TYR A 968 13.83 -14.82 -1.56
CA TYR A 968 14.75 -15.91 -1.19
C TYR A 968 14.53 -16.38 0.26
N ILE A 969 14.76 -17.67 0.49
CA ILE A 969 14.85 -18.25 1.85
C ILE A 969 16.23 -17.97 2.45
N SER A 970 17.27 -18.01 1.63
CA SER A 970 18.66 -17.62 1.90
C SER A 970 19.23 -16.90 0.69
N LEU A 971 20.03 -15.86 0.88
CA LEU A 971 20.66 -15.12 -0.23
C LEU A 971 21.80 -15.94 -0.88
N PRO A 972 21.98 -15.84 -2.21
CA PRO A 972 23.05 -16.54 -2.93
C PRO A 972 24.33 -15.69 -3.13
N PHE A 973 24.46 -14.54 -2.45
CA PHE A 973 25.54 -13.56 -2.57
C PHE A 973 25.78 -12.81 -1.24
#